data_AF-A0AB34K009-F1
#
_entry.id   AF-A0AB34K009-F1
#
_cell.length_a   1.000
_cell.length_b   1.000
_cell.length_c   1.000
_cell.angle_alpha   90.00
_cell.angle_beta   90.00
_cell.angle_gamma   90.00
#
_symmetry.space_group_name_H-M   'P 1'
#
loop_
_entity.id
_entity.type
_entity.pdbx_description
1 polymer ?
#
loop_
_entity_poly.entity_id
_entity_poly.type
_entity_poly.pdbx_seq_one_letter_code
_entity_poly.pdbx_strand_id
1 'polypeptide(L)'
;MQNALVMRAYALLLENPLTIVLASLPLLLLLLLRRRRGSRGPAARDVPLSSLLASADAVGLLPVSQLPAAMASVREHVRDERILDAGALLARVRRTQRETGANVDMTILPHLSADELERRHAACVQALQELTTTEGWRELSVGDDGSRCLVQQNANRLLTKVELEMPIGAQTAVCVLRESQLYHTWFPRCVESTTLHVGGRMERLFRLVQQLKVPLLGALTYDLVLEGFGVDALGEGFLLACARSAKQKDWPHVAFPALPPRAARLRIETLHLLVEPLATGRTRATLQIEIDTSHSPIPWFVLEYVISKVTAKIFSCLADAAKRADAGDPSNAHTAAIRADTSFYHSWLRPRIERFLTARWRSAMAANASAMLPPTFTRSNVSEPERNEAMLLWKEEPELCAALAEVYDGLLLLGVVREILSTPWKKGAMVQTLREIVAWRRATGAFEIGASPLPTRLAATQVKSYIYGLTEGGCPVAVLTVKSVEDAMLTCARMNVTPDEFAQTRIWACEHSVRAIHATHQQDKGNGQSVLVIDFESSEFGPLQIHRFLPYTKAAVIGAAIKYAGMARCVYIVRPGPLFALMWSLVIPFLPSETRQKIRVVQRNAPILSPADEPPLTKLTKDSLPAFLGGAVPDDKPLMSLHYDPPDQA
;
A
#
# COMPACT_ATOMS: atom_id res chain seq x y z
N MET A 1 -9.73 -21.19 61.15
CA MET A 1 -8.29 -20.85 61.10
C MET A 1 -7.81 -20.35 59.73
N GLN A 2 -8.21 -20.92 58.59
CA GLN A 2 -7.81 -20.42 57.26
C GLN A 2 -8.30 -18.99 56.94
N ASN A 3 -9.52 -18.62 57.32
CA ASN A 3 -10.03 -17.24 57.14
C ASN A 3 -9.33 -16.22 58.06
N ALA A 4 -8.80 -16.65 59.21
CA ALA A 4 -8.05 -15.77 60.11
C ALA A 4 -6.63 -15.49 59.59
N LEU A 5 -6.05 -16.40 58.79
CA LEU A 5 -4.75 -16.23 58.14
C LEU A 5 -4.85 -15.34 56.89
N VAL A 6 -5.94 -15.45 56.13
CA VAL A 6 -6.26 -14.53 55.02
C VAL A 6 -6.56 -13.12 55.55
N MET A 7 -7.30 -13.01 56.67
CA MET A 7 -7.57 -11.71 57.29
C MET A 7 -6.34 -11.11 58.00
N ARG A 8 -5.42 -11.92 58.55
CA ARG A 8 -4.11 -11.42 59.06
C ARG A 8 -3.17 -10.98 57.93
N ALA A 9 -3.20 -11.64 56.78
CA ALA A 9 -2.47 -11.18 55.59
C ALA A 9 -3.04 -9.86 55.03
N TYR A 10 -4.37 -9.67 55.12
CA TYR A 10 -5.04 -8.41 54.82
C TYR A 10 -4.77 -7.31 55.86
N ALA A 11 -4.65 -7.65 57.15
CA ALA A 11 -4.33 -6.70 58.22
C ALA A 11 -2.88 -6.20 58.15
N LEU A 12 -1.92 -7.07 57.76
CA LEU A 12 -0.52 -6.68 57.52
C LEU A 12 -0.32 -5.84 56.25
N LEU A 13 -1.29 -5.86 55.32
CA LEU A 13 -1.34 -4.96 54.15
C LEU A 13 -1.77 -3.52 54.52
N LEU A 14 -2.29 -3.28 55.73
CA LEU A 14 -2.93 -2.03 56.17
C LEU A 14 -2.06 -1.13 57.07
N GLU A 15 -0.86 -1.54 57.47
CA GLU A 15 0.01 -0.75 58.37
C GLU A 15 1.00 0.19 57.65
N ASN A 16 0.92 0.33 56.33
CA ASN A 16 1.77 1.25 55.57
C ASN A 16 0.95 2.45 55.02
N PRO A 17 1.21 3.70 55.47
CA PRO A 17 0.41 4.87 55.10
C PRO A 17 0.44 5.23 53.60
N LEU A 18 1.36 4.68 52.82
CA LEU A 18 1.41 4.82 51.35
C LEU A 18 0.36 3.96 50.62
N THR A 19 -0.12 2.88 51.23
CA THR A 19 -1.02 1.92 50.60
C THR A 19 -2.49 2.36 50.66
N ILE A 20 -2.87 3.19 51.65
CA ILE A 20 -4.23 3.75 51.75
C ILE A 20 -4.46 4.85 50.69
N VAL A 21 -3.42 5.59 50.32
CA VAL A 21 -3.45 6.57 49.22
C VAL A 21 -3.47 5.87 47.85
N LEU A 22 -2.80 4.71 47.70
CA LEU A 22 -2.77 3.94 46.45
C LEU A 22 -3.98 3.00 46.25
N ALA A 23 -4.66 2.60 47.32
CA ALA A 23 -5.90 1.81 47.24
C ALA A 23 -7.16 2.66 46.98
N SER A 24 -7.10 3.98 47.17
CA SER A 24 -8.22 4.90 46.97
C SER A 24 -8.07 5.86 45.77
N LEU A 25 -6.87 5.99 45.18
CA LEU A 25 -6.65 6.70 43.91
C LEU A 25 -7.32 6.08 42.66
N PRO A 26 -7.49 4.75 42.54
CA PRO A 26 -8.10 4.16 41.34
C PRO A 26 -9.58 4.50 41.18
N LEU A 27 -10.31 4.72 42.28
CA LEU A 27 -11.74 5.06 42.24
C LEU A 27 -11.98 6.55 41.92
N LEU A 28 -11.09 7.46 42.33
CA LEU A 28 -11.25 8.89 42.13
C LEU A 28 -10.79 9.37 40.73
N LEU A 29 -9.79 8.71 40.13
CA LEU A 29 -9.38 9.01 38.74
C LEU A 29 -10.36 8.45 37.70
N LEU A 30 -11.11 7.39 38.04
CA LEU A 30 -12.16 6.82 37.18
C LEU A 30 -13.41 7.72 37.06
N LEU A 31 -13.57 8.73 37.92
CA LEU A 31 -14.71 9.66 37.88
C LEU A 31 -14.41 11.04 37.26
N LEU A 32 -13.14 11.40 37.00
CA LEU A 32 -12.77 12.74 36.53
C LEU A 32 -12.26 12.88 35.09
N LEU A 33 -12.09 11.78 34.33
CA LEU A 33 -11.68 11.85 32.91
C LEU A 33 -12.71 11.30 31.91
N ARG A 34 -13.97 11.17 32.32
CA ARG A 34 -15.07 10.84 31.41
C ARG A 34 -15.57 12.09 30.67
N ARG A 35 -14.83 12.56 29.65
CA ARG A 35 -15.42 13.44 28.61
C ARG A 35 -14.68 13.42 27.28
N ARG A 36 -15.45 13.06 26.22
CA ARG A 36 -15.20 13.18 24.76
C ARG A 36 -14.20 12.18 24.17
N ARG A 37 -14.45 11.50 23.04
CA ARG A 37 -15.42 11.63 21.95
C ARG A 37 -15.82 10.21 21.50
N GLY A 38 -17.10 10.02 21.15
CA GLY A 38 -17.51 8.83 20.43
C GLY A 38 -16.87 8.81 19.05
N SER A 39 -15.80 8.05 18.88
CA SER A 39 -15.43 7.51 17.58
C SER A 39 -16.38 6.35 17.32
N ARG A 40 -17.18 6.45 16.25
CA ARG A 40 -17.82 5.27 15.66
C ARG A 40 -16.72 4.22 15.45
N GLY A 41 -16.82 3.09 16.14
CA GLY A 41 -15.95 1.95 15.89
C GLY A 41 -16.05 1.56 14.41
N PRO A 42 -14.97 1.06 13.79
CA PRO A 42 -15.02 0.54 12.43
C PRO A 42 -16.15 -0.49 12.31
N ALA A 43 -16.88 -0.45 11.19
CA ALA A 43 -17.97 -1.35 10.89
C ALA A 43 -17.54 -2.83 11.01
N ALA A 44 -18.51 -3.70 11.34
CA ALA A 44 -18.33 -5.14 11.47
C ALA A 44 -17.57 -5.73 10.26
N ARG A 45 -16.74 -6.74 10.54
CA ARG A 45 -15.77 -7.33 9.63
C ARG A 45 -16.45 -8.13 8.49
N ASP A 46 -16.29 -7.68 7.25
CA ASP A 46 -16.69 -8.43 6.05
C ASP A 46 -15.54 -9.31 5.52
N VAL A 47 -15.04 -10.24 6.34
CA VAL A 47 -14.34 -11.39 5.76
C VAL A 47 -15.43 -12.44 5.52
N PRO A 48 -15.67 -12.87 4.27
CA PRO A 48 -16.70 -13.86 3.96
C PRO A 48 -16.27 -15.25 4.44
N LEU A 49 -16.15 -15.43 5.76
CA LEU A 49 -15.88 -16.70 6.43
C LEU A 49 -16.98 -17.73 6.20
N SER A 50 -18.13 -17.31 5.68
CA SER A 50 -19.27 -18.16 5.37
C SER A 50 -18.92 -19.31 4.42
N SER A 51 -17.93 -19.16 3.53
CA SER A 51 -17.48 -20.25 2.64
C SER A 51 -16.70 -21.32 3.40
N LEU A 52 -15.83 -20.93 4.34
CA LEU A 52 -15.00 -21.84 5.15
C LEU A 52 -15.79 -22.50 6.28
N LEU A 53 -16.77 -21.77 6.83
CA LEU A 53 -17.63 -22.25 7.91
C LEU A 53 -18.85 -23.01 7.37
N ALA A 54 -19.06 -23.05 6.06
CA ALA A 54 -20.09 -23.89 5.46
C ALA A 54 -19.85 -25.34 5.88
N SER A 55 -20.84 -25.94 6.55
CA SER A 55 -20.76 -27.34 6.95
C SER A 55 -20.44 -28.21 5.75
N ALA A 56 -19.63 -29.26 5.94
CA ALA A 56 -19.36 -30.27 4.91
C ALA A 56 -20.65 -30.84 4.29
N ASP A 57 -21.76 -30.80 5.03
CA ASP A 57 -23.08 -31.23 4.58
C ASP A 57 -23.63 -30.38 3.42
N ALA A 58 -23.25 -29.10 3.33
CA ALA A 58 -23.67 -28.18 2.29
C ALA A 58 -22.94 -28.39 0.95
N VAL A 59 -21.81 -29.12 0.96
CA VAL A 59 -21.00 -29.34 -0.25
C VAL A 59 -21.34 -30.69 -0.86
N GLY A 60 -21.79 -30.69 -2.11
CA GLY A 60 -22.21 -31.90 -2.83
C GLY A 60 -21.09 -32.95 -2.98
N LEU A 61 -21.52 -34.19 -3.23
CA LEU A 61 -20.64 -35.34 -3.49
C LEU A 61 -19.70 -35.07 -4.66
N LEU A 62 -18.48 -35.58 -4.55
CA LEU A 62 -17.56 -35.67 -5.69
C LEU A 62 -18.01 -36.82 -6.62
N PRO A 63 -17.93 -36.64 -7.96
CA PRO A 63 -17.99 -37.76 -8.89
C PRO A 63 -16.93 -38.81 -8.52
N VAL A 64 -17.29 -40.09 -8.56
CA VAL A 64 -16.37 -41.20 -8.19
C VAL A 64 -15.07 -41.16 -8.99
N SER A 65 -15.13 -40.77 -10.27
CA SER A 65 -13.96 -40.61 -11.15
C SER A 65 -12.98 -39.53 -10.70
N GLN A 66 -13.41 -38.58 -9.85
CA GLN A 66 -12.58 -37.49 -9.35
C GLN A 66 -11.91 -37.79 -7.99
N LEU A 67 -12.25 -38.90 -7.32
CA LEU A 67 -11.70 -39.22 -5.99
C LEU A 67 -10.16 -39.32 -5.96
N PRO A 68 -9.48 -39.96 -6.94
CA PRO A 68 -8.02 -40.01 -6.94
C PRO A 68 -7.37 -38.62 -7.08
N ALA A 69 -7.94 -37.78 -7.95
CA ALA A 69 -7.47 -36.41 -8.15
C ALA A 69 -7.69 -35.55 -6.89
N ALA A 70 -8.86 -35.68 -6.25
CA ALA A 70 -9.16 -35.00 -4.99
C ALA A 70 -8.17 -35.39 -3.88
N MET A 71 -7.85 -36.69 -3.74
CA MET A 71 -6.83 -37.13 -2.77
C MET A 71 -5.43 -36.62 -3.11
N ALA A 72 -5.07 -36.50 -4.39
CA ALA A 72 -3.82 -35.85 -4.77
C ALA A 72 -3.79 -34.38 -4.34
N SER A 73 -4.89 -33.64 -4.51
CA SER A 73 -5.03 -32.25 -4.03
C SER A 73 -5.01 -32.15 -2.50
N VAL A 74 -5.59 -33.11 -1.76
CA VAL A 74 -5.46 -33.16 -0.28
C VAL A 74 -3.98 -33.21 0.11
N ARG A 75 -3.19 -34.09 -0.52
CA ARG A 75 -1.75 -34.22 -0.24
C ARG A 75 -0.98 -32.95 -0.58
N GLU A 76 -1.31 -32.31 -1.69
CA GLU A 76 -0.71 -31.04 -2.11
C GLU A 76 -1.01 -29.92 -1.10
N HIS A 77 -2.29 -29.75 -0.72
CA HIS A 77 -2.70 -28.78 0.28
C HIS A 77 -2.00 -28.99 1.62
N VAL A 78 -1.85 -30.24 2.08
CA VAL A 78 -1.11 -30.54 3.32
C VAL A 78 0.37 -30.15 3.21
N ARG A 79 1.04 -30.43 2.07
CA ARG A 79 2.45 -30.02 1.86
C ARG A 79 2.64 -28.51 1.86
N ASP A 80 1.59 -27.78 1.48
CA ASP A 80 1.53 -26.32 1.50
C ASP A 80 0.99 -25.74 2.82
N GLU A 81 0.76 -26.57 3.85
CA GLU A 81 0.21 -26.16 5.15
C GLU A 81 -1.21 -25.56 5.05
N ARG A 82 -1.94 -25.83 3.96
CA ARG A 82 -3.34 -25.42 3.73
C ARG A 82 -4.32 -26.40 4.38
N ILE A 83 -4.20 -26.55 5.70
CA ILE A 83 -4.95 -27.54 6.49
C ILE A 83 -6.48 -27.36 6.39
N LEU A 84 -6.96 -26.11 6.31
CA LEU A 84 -8.38 -25.81 6.13
C LEU A 84 -8.92 -26.41 4.82
N ASP A 85 -8.25 -26.11 3.70
CA ASP A 85 -8.64 -26.63 2.37
C ASP A 85 -8.49 -28.15 2.28
N ALA A 86 -7.42 -28.70 2.86
CA ALA A 86 -7.15 -30.13 2.87
C ALA A 86 -8.22 -30.91 3.65
N GLY A 87 -8.57 -30.44 4.85
CA GLY A 87 -9.56 -31.09 5.70
C GLY A 87 -10.98 -31.04 5.12
N ALA A 88 -11.38 -29.89 4.56
CA ALA A 88 -12.66 -29.75 3.88
C ALA A 88 -12.78 -30.71 2.68
N LEU A 89 -11.72 -30.82 1.87
CA LEU A 89 -11.69 -31.74 0.73
C LEU A 89 -11.67 -33.22 1.18
N LEU A 90 -10.92 -33.54 2.24
CA LEU A 90 -10.88 -34.89 2.82
C LEU A 90 -12.26 -35.34 3.33
N ALA A 91 -12.98 -34.45 4.02
CA ALA A 91 -14.33 -34.73 4.50
C ALA A 91 -15.28 -35.06 3.34
N ARG A 92 -15.17 -34.35 2.20
CA ARG A 92 -15.94 -34.64 0.98
C ARG A 92 -15.56 -35.98 0.37
N VAL A 93 -14.27 -36.31 0.29
CA VAL A 93 -13.80 -37.61 -0.19
C VAL A 93 -14.40 -38.75 0.65
N ARG A 94 -14.28 -38.68 1.99
CA ARG A 94 -14.84 -39.70 2.89
C ARG A 94 -16.36 -39.82 2.79
N ARG A 95 -17.06 -38.69 2.62
CA ARG A 95 -18.51 -38.70 2.38
C ARG A 95 -18.86 -39.44 1.10
N THR A 96 -18.22 -39.12 -0.03
CA THR A 96 -18.43 -39.85 -1.29
C THR A 96 -18.10 -41.33 -1.14
N GLN A 97 -16.98 -41.71 -0.51
CA GLN A 97 -16.65 -43.13 -0.30
C GLN A 97 -17.74 -43.87 0.49
N ARG A 98 -18.28 -43.25 1.56
CA ARG A 98 -19.36 -43.82 2.37
C ARG A 98 -20.66 -43.97 1.59
N GLU A 99 -21.02 -42.98 0.78
CA GLU A 99 -22.29 -42.97 0.05
C GLU A 99 -22.26 -43.81 -1.24
N THR A 100 -21.11 -43.92 -1.91
CA THR A 100 -20.99 -44.65 -3.19
C THR A 100 -20.30 -46.02 -3.06
N GLY A 101 -19.74 -46.35 -1.90
CA GLY A 101 -18.92 -47.57 -1.70
C GLY A 101 -17.58 -47.56 -2.43
N ALA A 102 -17.16 -46.42 -2.98
CA ALA A 102 -15.89 -46.31 -3.71
C ALA A 102 -14.71 -46.36 -2.73
N ASN A 103 -13.64 -47.07 -3.11
CA ASN A 103 -12.42 -47.15 -2.32
C ASN A 103 -11.29 -46.33 -2.97
N VAL A 104 -10.62 -45.48 -2.18
CA VAL A 104 -9.46 -44.68 -2.59
C VAL A 104 -8.44 -44.71 -1.46
N ASP A 105 -7.16 -44.71 -1.81
CA ASP A 105 -6.07 -44.67 -0.85
C ASP A 105 -6.10 -43.38 -0.01
N MET A 106 -6.29 -43.54 1.30
CA MET A 106 -6.41 -42.45 2.28
C MET A 106 -5.06 -42.05 2.89
N THR A 107 -3.95 -42.58 2.37
CA THR A 107 -2.61 -42.20 2.82
C THR A 107 -2.32 -40.75 2.42
N ILE A 108 -2.06 -39.88 3.40
CA ILE A 108 -1.79 -38.45 3.18
C ILE A 108 -0.28 -38.20 3.12
N LEU A 109 0.39 -38.27 4.27
CA LEU A 109 1.84 -38.17 4.41
C LEU A 109 2.31 -39.18 5.46
N PRO A 110 3.60 -39.60 5.45
CA PRO A 110 4.11 -40.60 6.40
C PRO A 110 3.92 -40.25 7.89
N HIS A 111 3.82 -38.96 8.22
CA HIS A 111 3.72 -38.44 9.59
C HIS A 111 2.33 -37.85 9.90
N LEU A 112 1.39 -37.86 8.95
CA LEU A 112 0.06 -37.27 9.14
C LEU A 112 -1.01 -38.23 8.62
N SER A 113 -1.79 -38.80 9.54
CA SER A 113 -2.94 -39.64 9.21
C SER A 113 -4.15 -38.79 8.79
N ALA A 114 -5.12 -39.42 8.12
CA ALA A 114 -6.37 -38.77 7.75
C ALA A 114 -7.19 -38.32 8.98
N ASP A 115 -7.23 -39.12 10.04
CA ASP A 115 -7.94 -38.75 11.27
C ASP A 115 -7.27 -37.58 12.00
N GLU A 116 -5.94 -37.52 11.97
CA GLU A 116 -5.19 -36.39 12.52
C GLU A 116 -5.43 -35.11 11.69
N LEU A 117 -5.47 -35.21 10.35
CA LEU A 117 -5.81 -34.07 9.49
C LEU A 117 -7.23 -33.54 9.82
N GLU A 118 -8.22 -34.42 9.97
CA GLU A 118 -9.57 -34.01 10.35
C GLU A 118 -9.62 -33.35 11.72
N ARG A 119 -8.88 -33.90 12.70
CA ARG A 119 -8.78 -33.30 14.03
C ARG A 119 -8.18 -31.89 13.97
N ARG A 120 -7.11 -31.70 13.18
CA ARG A 120 -6.49 -30.38 12.96
C ARG A 120 -7.45 -29.43 12.25
N HIS A 121 -8.15 -29.90 11.22
CA HIS A 121 -9.18 -29.14 10.52
C HIS A 121 -10.29 -28.67 11.46
N ALA A 122 -10.86 -29.58 12.27
CA ALA A 122 -11.89 -29.24 13.24
C ALA A 122 -11.40 -28.21 14.27
N ALA A 123 -10.16 -28.35 14.75
CA ALA A 123 -9.55 -27.35 15.64
C ALA A 123 -9.40 -25.97 14.97
N CYS A 124 -9.07 -25.92 13.68
CA CYS A 124 -8.98 -24.66 12.93
C CYS A 124 -10.35 -24.01 12.74
N VAL A 125 -11.38 -24.79 12.38
CA VAL A 125 -12.75 -24.30 12.23
C VAL A 125 -13.26 -23.74 13.57
N GLN A 126 -13.04 -24.46 14.66
CA GLN A 126 -13.37 -23.99 16.01
C GLN A 126 -12.63 -22.70 16.35
N ALA A 127 -11.31 -22.65 16.12
CA ALA A 127 -10.51 -21.46 16.36
C ALA A 127 -11.04 -20.24 15.59
N LEU A 128 -11.40 -20.41 14.32
CA LEU A 128 -11.97 -19.33 13.50
C LEU A 128 -13.31 -18.86 14.05
N GLN A 129 -14.20 -19.78 14.46
CA GLN A 129 -15.49 -19.40 15.06
C GLN A 129 -15.28 -18.55 16.32
N GLU A 130 -14.38 -18.97 17.22
CA GLU A 130 -14.12 -18.29 18.49
C GLU A 130 -13.41 -16.93 18.32
N LEU A 131 -12.44 -16.87 17.39
CA LEU A 131 -11.71 -15.64 17.10
C LEU A 131 -12.60 -14.58 16.43
N THR A 132 -13.52 -15.00 15.57
CA THR A 132 -14.32 -14.11 14.73
C THR A 132 -15.63 -13.67 15.38
N THR A 133 -16.22 -14.52 16.24
CA THR A 133 -17.41 -14.13 17.01
C THR A 133 -17.07 -13.09 18.08
N THR A 134 -17.90 -12.07 18.22
CA THR A 134 -17.84 -11.13 19.36
C THR A 134 -19.00 -11.33 20.33
N GLU A 135 -19.92 -12.24 20.00
CA GLU A 135 -21.06 -12.55 20.84
C GLU A 135 -20.60 -13.22 22.13
N GLY A 136 -21.15 -12.77 23.27
CA GLY A 136 -20.78 -13.29 24.60
C GLY A 136 -19.45 -12.79 25.16
N TRP A 137 -18.67 -12.02 24.41
CA TRP A 137 -17.43 -11.42 24.87
C TRP A 137 -17.67 -10.09 25.60
N ARG A 138 -17.05 -9.93 26.77
CA ARG A 138 -17.04 -8.66 27.52
C ARG A 138 -15.72 -7.94 27.25
N GLU A 139 -15.79 -6.69 26.78
CA GLU A 139 -14.61 -5.84 26.65
C GLU A 139 -14.13 -5.40 28.04
N LEU A 140 -12.90 -5.80 28.38
CA LEU A 140 -12.28 -5.55 29.67
C LEU A 140 -11.46 -4.26 29.64
N SER A 141 -10.76 -4.00 28.54
CA SER A 141 -9.94 -2.79 28.36
C SER A 141 -9.63 -2.52 26.90
N VAL A 142 -9.49 -1.24 26.56
CA VAL A 142 -8.86 -0.76 25.34
C VAL A 142 -7.52 -0.12 25.73
N GLY A 143 -6.41 -0.62 25.20
CA GLY A 143 -5.10 -0.04 25.41
C GLY A 143 -4.91 1.24 24.60
N ASP A 144 -3.99 2.11 25.03
CA ASP A 144 -3.61 3.32 24.29
C ASP A 144 -2.98 3.00 22.93
N ASP A 145 -2.46 1.78 22.77
CA ASP A 145 -1.97 1.20 21.52
C ASP A 145 -3.09 0.70 20.59
N GLY A 146 -4.35 0.86 20.98
CA GLY A 146 -5.51 0.34 20.26
C GLY A 146 -5.78 -1.14 20.49
N SER A 147 -5.05 -1.82 21.38
CA SER A 147 -5.34 -3.21 21.72
C SER A 147 -6.72 -3.32 22.36
N ARG A 148 -7.50 -4.33 21.96
CA ARG A 148 -8.80 -4.63 22.58
C ARG A 148 -8.69 -5.95 23.31
N CYS A 149 -8.88 -5.93 24.63
CA CYS A 149 -8.92 -7.13 25.45
C CYS A 149 -10.36 -7.49 25.79
N LEU A 150 -10.76 -8.69 25.38
CA LEU A 150 -12.06 -9.29 25.56
C LEU A 150 -11.91 -10.49 26.49
N VAL A 151 -12.87 -10.69 27.38
CA VAL A 151 -12.93 -11.85 28.27
C VAL A 151 -14.30 -12.50 28.19
N GLN A 152 -14.32 -13.83 28.29
CA GLN A 152 -15.52 -14.61 28.41
C GLN A 152 -15.32 -15.65 29.51
N GLN A 153 -16.35 -15.79 30.35
CA GLN A 153 -16.34 -16.73 31.46
C GLN A 153 -17.21 -17.92 31.11
N ASN A 154 -16.63 -19.13 31.18
CA ASN A 154 -17.34 -20.38 30.95
C ASN A 154 -17.11 -21.32 32.14
N ALA A 155 -17.97 -21.27 33.16
CA ALA A 155 -17.86 -22.05 34.38
C ALA A 155 -16.46 -21.95 35.04
N ASN A 156 -15.61 -22.97 34.85
CA ASN A 156 -14.26 -23.07 35.39
C ASN A 156 -13.16 -22.68 34.38
N ARG A 157 -13.53 -22.06 33.26
CA ARG A 157 -12.62 -21.67 32.18
C ARG A 157 -12.65 -20.17 31.98
N LEU A 158 -11.47 -19.61 31.81
CA LEU A 158 -11.28 -18.23 31.42
C LEU A 158 -10.81 -18.17 29.97
N LEU A 159 -11.64 -17.61 29.12
CA LEU A 159 -11.30 -17.29 27.75
C LEU A 159 -10.90 -15.83 27.69
N THR A 160 -9.72 -15.58 27.13
CA THR A 160 -9.25 -14.22 26.87
C THR A 160 -8.93 -14.09 25.41
N LYS A 161 -9.36 -12.98 24.80
CA LYS A 161 -9.08 -12.65 23.42
C LYS A 161 -8.50 -11.24 23.35
N VAL A 162 -7.41 -11.07 22.62
CA VAL A 162 -6.79 -9.78 22.40
C VAL A 162 -6.59 -9.55 20.93
N GLU A 163 -7.03 -8.39 20.47
CA GLU A 163 -6.91 -7.93 19.09
C GLU A 163 -6.00 -6.70 19.06
N LEU A 164 -4.98 -6.69 18.20
CA LEU A 164 -4.12 -5.54 17.99
C LEU A 164 -3.68 -5.41 16.54
N GLU A 165 -3.72 -4.18 16.02
CA GLU A 165 -2.99 -3.82 14.79
C GLU A 165 -1.59 -3.34 15.14
N MET A 166 -0.59 -4.00 14.57
CA MET A 166 0.81 -3.70 14.83
C MET A 166 1.46 -3.07 13.58
N PRO A 167 2.35 -2.08 13.76
CA PRO A 167 3.12 -1.47 12.68
C PRO A 167 4.34 -2.34 12.32
N ILE A 168 4.11 -3.61 12.00
CA ILE A 168 5.13 -4.58 11.56
C ILE A 168 4.59 -5.44 10.42
N GLY A 169 5.47 -5.95 9.56
CA GLY A 169 5.11 -6.88 8.49
C GLY A 169 4.82 -8.29 9.01
N ALA A 170 3.88 -9.00 8.37
CA ALA A 170 3.40 -10.30 8.85
C ALA A 170 4.51 -11.37 8.88
N GLN A 171 5.48 -11.30 7.97
CA GLN A 171 6.64 -12.20 7.96
C GLN A 171 7.43 -12.13 9.27
N THR A 172 7.70 -10.93 9.78
CA THR A 172 8.45 -10.73 11.02
C THR A 172 7.65 -11.12 12.25
N ALA A 173 6.34 -10.82 12.26
CA ALA A 173 5.44 -11.29 13.32
C ALA A 173 5.46 -12.82 13.41
N VAL A 174 5.29 -13.52 12.28
CA VAL A 174 5.32 -14.98 12.22
C VAL A 174 6.69 -15.53 12.63
N CYS A 175 7.79 -14.86 12.28
CA CYS A 175 9.11 -15.27 12.74
C CYS A 175 9.21 -15.28 14.27
N VAL A 176 8.87 -14.17 14.93
CA VAL A 176 8.95 -14.06 16.39
C VAL A 176 8.06 -15.09 17.08
N LEU A 177 6.93 -15.43 16.46
CA LEU A 177 6.00 -16.45 16.95
C LEU A 177 6.50 -17.88 16.70
N ARG A 178 7.13 -18.16 15.56
CA ARG A 178 7.58 -19.51 15.18
C ARG A 178 8.81 -19.95 15.96
N GLU A 179 9.74 -19.03 16.23
CA GLU A 179 11.02 -19.31 16.88
C GLU A 179 10.83 -19.46 18.41
N SER A 180 10.15 -20.52 18.83
CA SER A 180 9.77 -20.77 20.22
C SER A 180 10.95 -20.86 21.19
N GLN A 181 12.12 -21.28 20.72
CA GLN A 181 13.36 -21.26 21.49
C GLN A 181 13.83 -19.84 21.88
N LEU A 182 13.35 -18.80 21.19
CA LEU A 182 13.69 -17.40 21.46
C LEU A 182 12.67 -16.68 22.35
N TYR A 183 11.63 -17.36 22.85
CA TYR A 183 10.59 -16.72 23.64
C TYR A 183 11.13 -16.07 24.92
N HIS A 184 12.16 -16.64 25.56
CA HIS A 184 12.81 -16.00 26.72
C HIS A 184 13.41 -14.61 26.43
N THR A 185 13.64 -14.26 25.16
CA THR A 185 14.20 -12.96 24.76
C THR A 185 13.16 -11.83 24.68
N TRP A 186 11.87 -12.16 24.62
CA TRP A 186 10.80 -11.17 24.40
C TRP A 186 9.51 -11.46 25.17
N PHE A 187 9.14 -12.73 25.34
CA PHE A 187 7.90 -13.13 25.98
C PHE A 187 7.92 -12.71 27.46
N PRO A 188 6.92 -11.97 27.96
CA PRO A 188 6.92 -11.45 29.32
C PRO A 188 7.12 -12.55 30.36
N ARG A 189 8.11 -12.37 31.25
CA ARG A 189 8.42 -13.28 32.38
C ARG A 189 8.85 -14.69 31.96
N CYS A 190 9.09 -14.95 30.68
CA CYS A 190 9.70 -16.19 30.23
C CYS A 190 11.20 -16.17 30.55
N VAL A 191 11.64 -17.10 31.39
CA VAL A 191 13.06 -17.21 31.81
C VAL A 191 13.81 -18.28 31.03
N GLU A 192 13.09 -19.25 30.48
CA GLU A 192 13.63 -20.34 29.68
C GLU A 192 12.60 -20.72 28.61
N SER A 193 13.05 -21.00 27.39
CA SER A 193 12.21 -21.49 26.31
C SER A 193 13.00 -22.43 25.41
N THR A 194 12.47 -23.63 25.18
CA THR A 194 13.20 -24.71 24.51
C THR A 194 12.29 -25.46 23.54
N THR A 195 12.71 -25.62 22.30
CA THR A 195 12.02 -26.47 21.32
C THR A 195 12.34 -27.93 21.61
N LEU A 196 11.32 -28.73 21.93
CA LEU A 196 11.46 -30.15 22.26
C LEU A 196 11.39 -31.02 21.00
N HIS A 197 10.55 -30.65 20.03
CA HIS A 197 10.41 -31.36 18.77
C HIS A 197 9.90 -30.45 17.65
N VAL A 198 10.34 -30.74 16.42
CA VAL A 198 9.94 -30.05 15.20
C VAL A 198 9.27 -31.08 14.28
N GLY A 199 7.93 -31.14 14.31
CA GLY A 199 7.15 -32.14 13.57
C GLY A 199 6.97 -31.80 12.08
N GLY A 200 7.17 -30.55 11.71
CA GLY A 200 6.95 -30.04 10.35
C GLY A 200 7.40 -28.60 10.19
N ARG A 201 7.05 -27.97 9.05
CA ARG A 201 7.47 -26.60 8.74
C ARG A 201 6.92 -25.60 9.76
N MET A 202 5.66 -25.78 10.15
CA MET A 202 4.90 -24.94 11.07
C MET A 202 4.49 -25.65 12.37
N GLU A 203 4.95 -26.88 12.59
CA GLU A 203 4.59 -27.69 13.76
C GLU A 203 5.72 -27.71 14.79
N ARG A 204 5.39 -27.43 16.06
CA ARG A 204 6.34 -27.32 17.16
C ARG A 204 5.76 -27.95 18.42
N LEU A 205 6.60 -28.72 19.10
CA LEU A 205 6.44 -29.06 20.51
C LEU A 205 7.52 -28.30 21.27
N PHE A 206 7.14 -27.49 22.24
CA PHE A 206 8.09 -26.64 22.95
C PHE A 206 7.71 -26.45 24.41
N ARG A 207 8.74 -26.15 25.20
CA ARG A 207 8.64 -25.87 26.62
C ARG A 207 8.89 -24.39 26.88
N LEU A 208 8.12 -23.82 27.79
CA LEU A 208 8.31 -22.48 28.31
C LEU A 208 8.34 -22.53 29.83
N VAL A 209 9.26 -21.80 30.45
CA VAL A 209 9.29 -21.58 31.89
C VAL A 209 9.01 -20.12 32.17
N GLN A 210 7.97 -19.86 32.95
CA GLN A 210 7.59 -18.53 33.38
C GLN A 210 7.89 -18.36 34.87
N GLN A 211 8.46 -17.20 35.22
CA GLN A 211 8.73 -16.86 36.61
C GLN A 211 7.95 -15.60 37.02
N LEU A 212 6.95 -15.79 37.88
CA LEU A 212 6.15 -14.71 38.44
C LEU A 212 6.70 -14.36 39.83
N LYS A 213 7.29 -13.17 39.96
CA LYS A 213 7.70 -12.63 41.26
C LYS A 213 6.48 -12.00 41.92
N VAL A 214 5.93 -12.68 42.93
CA VAL A 214 4.79 -12.19 43.70
C VAL A 214 5.32 -11.64 45.03
N PRO A 215 4.97 -10.40 45.41
CA PRO A 215 5.32 -9.88 46.73
C PRO A 215 4.88 -10.85 47.83
N LEU A 216 5.73 -11.07 48.85
CA LEU A 216 5.52 -12.00 49.98
C LEU A 216 5.55 -13.51 49.67
N LEU A 217 5.13 -13.95 48.48
CA LEU A 217 5.15 -15.38 48.08
C LEU A 217 6.45 -15.80 47.39
N GLY A 218 7.32 -14.85 47.05
CA GLY A 218 8.58 -15.12 46.36
C GLY A 218 8.38 -15.35 44.87
N ALA A 219 9.31 -16.09 44.25
CA ALA A 219 9.22 -16.43 42.84
C ALA A 219 8.43 -17.72 42.65
N LEU A 220 7.26 -17.61 42.01
CA LEU A 220 6.47 -18.74 41.53
C LEU A 220 6.95 -19.12 40.13
N THR A 221 7.29 -20.39 39.95
CA THR A 221 7.76 -20.92 38.66
C THR A 221 6.66 -21.78 38.04
N TYR A 222 6.31 -21.46 36.81
CA TYR A 222 5.35 -22.20 36.01
C TYR A 222 6.01 -22.80 34.79
N ASP A 223 5.70 -24.06 34.54
CA ASP A 223 6.19 -24.82 33.40
C ASP A 223 5.05 -25.04 32.41
N LEU A 224 5.29 -24.84 31.13
CA LEU A 224 4.33 -25.11 30.06
C LEU A 224 4.99 -25.98 29.02
N VAL A 225 4.31 -27.03 28.60
CA VAL A 225 4.68 -27.82 27.43
C VAL A 225 3.54 -27.73 26.44
N LEU A 226 3.78 -27.08 25.31
CA LEU A 226 2.78 -26.78 24.29
C LEU A 226 3.11 -27.52 23.00
N GLU A 227 2.10 -28.16 22.43
CA GLU A 227 2.11 -28.58 21.03
C GLU A 227 1.31 -27.56 20.22
N GLY A 228 1.80 -27.21 19.04
CA GLY A 228 1.09 -26.32 18.14
C GLY A 228 1.49 -26.51 16.70
N PHE A 229 0.59 -26.11 15.81
CA PHE A 229 0.79 -26.13 14.37
C PHE A 229 0.24 -24.85 13.75
N GLY A 230 0.89 -24.39 12.68
CA GLY A 230 0.44 -23.27 11.86
C GLY A 230 -0.25 -23.72 10.58
N VAL A 231 -1.08 -22.83 10.03
CA VAL A 231 -1.89 -23.03 8.84
C VAL A 231 -1.73 -21.82 7.93
N ASP A 232 -1.44 -22.09 6.65
CA ASP A 232 -1.52 -21.10 5.59
C ASP A 232 -2.96 -20.98 5.09
N ALA A 233 -3.60 -19.86 5.40
CA ALA A 233 -4.93 -19.50 4.93
C ALA A 233 -4.91 -18.13 4.24
N LEU A 234 -3.78 -17.76 3.61
CA LEU A 234 -3.64 -16.44 2.97
C LEU A 234 -4.63 -16.24 1.81
N GLY A 235 -5.15 -17.32 1.22
CA GLY A 235 -6.27 -17.24 0.26
C GLY A 235 -7.52 -16.60 0.87
N GLU A 236 -7.72 -16.79 2.18
CA GLU A 236 -8.81 -16.25 3.00
C GLU A 236 -8.39 -15.00 3.77
N GLY A 237 -7.11 -14.63 3.66
CA GLY A 237 -6.53 -13.38 4.14
C GLY A 237 -5.80 -13.42 5.47
N PHE A 238 -5.50 -14.60 6.00
CA PHE A 238 -4.84 -14.74 7.30
C PHE A 238 -3.89 -15.95 7.37
N LEU A 239 -3.05 -15.96 8.40
CA LEU A 239 -2.33 -17.13 8.88
C LEU A 239 -2.91 -17.50 10.24
N LEU A 240 -3.04 -18.79 10.53
CA LEU A 240 -3.60 -19.27 11.81
C LEU A 240 -2.59 -20.18 12.50
N ALA A 241 -2.46 -20.08 13.81
CA ALA A 241 -1.75 -21.04 14.64
C ALA A 241 -2.67 -21.55 15.73
N CYS A 242 -2.70 -22.87 15.90
CA CYS A 242 -3.46 -23.55 16.94
C CYS A 242 -2.49 -24.30 17.83
N ALA A 243 -2.58 -24.09 19.14
CA ALA A 243 -1.75 -24.75 20.14
C ALA A 243 -2.56 -25.13 21.37
N ARG A 244 -2.04 -26.09 22.13
CA ARG A 244 -2.60 -26.56 23.40
C ARG A 244 -1.52 -27.22 24.24
N SER A 245 -1.79 -27.46 25.52
CA SER A 245 -0.89 -28.23 26.36
C SER A 245 -0.76 -29.68 25.87
N ALA A 246 0.48 -30.08 25.59
CA ALA A 246 0.79 -31.44 25.16
C ALA A 246 0.72 -32.40 26.35
N LYS A 247 0.34 -33.66 26.08
CA LYS A 247 0.39 -34.74 27.07
C LYS A 247 1.49 -35.71 26.69
N GLN A 248 2.22 -36.21 27.69
CA GLN A 248 3.35 -37.13 27.48
C GLN A 248 2.95 -38.38 26.67
N LYS A 249 1.72 -38.87 26.87
CA LYS A 249 1.16 -40.03 26.15
C LYS A 249 0.98 -39.79 24.64
N ASP A 250 0.81 -38.54 24.22
CA ASP A 250 0.63 -38.17 22.81
C ASP A 250 2.01 -38.05 22.11
N TRP A 251 3.08 -37.91 22.89
CA TRP A 251 4.47 -37.78 22.45
C TRP A 251 5.39 -38.81 23.14
N PRO A 252 5.15 -40.12 22.96
CA PRO A 252 5.88 -41.15 23.70
C PRO A 252 7.40 -41.19 23.39
N HIS A 253 7.81 -40.61 22.26
CA HIS A 253 9.19 -40.57 21.79
C HIS A 253 9.94 -39.30 22.24
N VAL A 254 9.27 -38.33 22.87
CA VAL A 254 9.87 -37.09 23.38
C VAL A 254 9.70 -37.03 24.89
N ALA A 255 10.78 -37.13 25.65
CA ALA A 255 10.73 -37.03 27.10
C ALA A 255 10.43 -35.58 27.53
N PHE A 256 9.32 -35.36 28.24
CA PHE A 256 9.01 -34.04 28.78
C PHE A 256 9.92 -33.77 29.98
N PRO A 257 10.51 -32.57 30.09
CA PRO A 257 11.36 -32.24 31.23
C PRO A 257 10.61 -32.42 32.56
N ALA A 258 11.33 -32.94 33.56
CA ALA A 258 10.80 -33.07 34.92
C ALA A 258 10.50 -31.69 35.51
N LEU A 259 9.44 -31.62 36.33
CA LEU A 259 9.08 -30.36 36.99
C LEU A 259 10.14 -29.99 38.03
N PRO A 260 10.66 -28.75 38.00
CA PRO A 260 11.52 -28.26 39.07
C PRO A 260 10.80 -28.33 40.44
N PRO A 261 11.53 -28.48 41.55
CA PRO A 261 10.94 -28.39 42.88
C PRO A 261 10.20 -27.06 43.03
N ARG A 262 8.95 -27.11 43.53
CA ARG A 262 8.06 -25.94 43.70
C ARG A 262 7.60 -25.26 42.40
N ALA A 263 7.75 -25.91 41.24
CA ALA A 263 7.12 -25.48 40.01
C ALA A 263 5.77 -26.20 39.80
N ALA A 264 4.84 -25.53 39.12
CA ALA A 264 3.58 -26.12 38.68
C ALA A 264 3.51 -26.14 37.16
N ARG A 265 3.01 -27.24 36.57
CA ARG A 265 2.73 -27.28 35.13
C ARG A 265 1.37 -26.64 34.85
N LEU A 266 1.35 -25.56 34.07
CA LEU A 266 0.09 -24.96 33.64
C LEU A 266 -0.50 -25.74 32.47
N ARG A 267 -1.83 -25.74 32.43
CA ARG A 267 -2.60 -26.37 31.36
C ARG A 267 -3.37 -25.29 30.58
N ILE A 268 -3.05 -25.21 29.29
CA ILE A 268 -3.74 -24.40 28.30
C ILE A 268 -4.59 -25.35 27.48
N GLU A 269 -5.91 -25.18 27.51
CA GLU A 269 -6.81 -26.04 26.73
C GLU A 269 -6.74 -25.67 25.25
N THR A 270 -6.79 -24.38 24.95
CA THR A 270 -6.68 -23.83 23.60
C THR A 270 -5.87 -22.53 23.60
N LEU A 271 -5.02 -22.38 22.59
CA LEU A 271 -4.33 -21.15 22.23
C LEU A 271 -4.45 -20.99 20.73
N HIS A 272 -5.15 -19.96 20.31
CA HIS A 272 -5.37 -19.65 18.90
C HIS A 272 -4.76 -18.30 18.58
N LEU A 273 -4.01 -18.21 17.50
CA LEU A 273 -3.40 -16.97 17.05
C LEU A 273 -3.62 -16.78 15.57
N LEU A 274 -4.28 -15.68 15.22
CA LEU A 274 -4.59 -15.32 13.85
C LEU A 274 -3.82 -14.07 13.47
N VAL A 275 -3.12 -14.11 12.33
CA VAL A 275 -2.25 -13.05 11.82
C VAL A 275 -2.75 -12.65 10.43
N GLU A 276 -3.25 -11.43 10.29
CA GLU A 276 -3.77 -10.85 9.04
C GLU A 276 -2.77 -9.84 8.48
N PRO A 277 -2.14 -10.11 7.33
CA PRO A 277 -1.35 -9.10 6.63
C PRO A 277 -2.27 -7.98 6.12
N LEU A 278 -2.07 -6.76 6.59
CA LEU A 278 -2.84 -5.59 6.13
C LEU A 278 -2.09 -4.83 5.03
N ALA A 279 -0.77 -4.69 5.19
CA ALA A 279 0.16 -4.09 4.24
C ALA A 279 1.57 -4.65 4.49
N THR A 280 2.55 -4.27 3.66
CA THR A 280 3.94 -4.76 3.79
C THR A 280 4.53 -4.54 5.20
N GLY A 281 4.19 -3.42 5.85
CA GLY A 281 4.63 -3.09 7.21
C GLY A 281 3.50 -2.99 8.25
N ARG A 282 2.32 -3.54 7.96
CA ARG A 282 1.19 -3.54 8.92
C ARG A 282 0.52 -4.89 8.97
N THR A 283 0.26 -5.35 10.18
CA THR A 283 -0.33 -6.65 10.44
C THR A 283 -1.32 -6.53 11.57
N ARG A 284 -2.48 -7.17 11.46
CA ARG A 284 -3.36 -7.37 12.61
C ARG A 284 -3.11 -8.75 13.18
N ALA A 285 -3.12 -8.86 14.49
CA ALA A 285 -3.03 -10.14 15.17
C ALA A 285 -4.12 -10.26 16.23
N THR A 286 -4.71 -11.45 16.31
CA THR A 286 -5.72 -11.80 17.31
C THR A 286 -5.27 -13.05 18.04
N LEU A 287 -5.06 -12.94 19.35
CA LEU A 287 -4.68 -14.06 20.22
C LEU A 287 -5.85 -14.41 21.11
N GLN A 288 -6.21 -15.68 21.17
CA GLN A 288 -7.14 -16.22 22.13
C GLN A 288 -6.45 -17.30 22.97
N ILE A 289 -6.68 -17.27 24.28
CA ILE A 289 -6.19 -18.28 25.21
C ILE A 289 -7.32 -18.71 26.12
N GLU A 290 -7.49 -20.02 26.25
CA GLU A 290 -8.38 -20.66 27.22
C GLU A 290 -7.55 -21.32 28.33
N ILE A 291 -7.77 -20.86 29.55
CA ILE A 291 -7.05 -21.33 30.73
C ILE A 291 -8.05 -22.07 31.64
N ASP A 292 -7.68 -23.28 32.06
CA ASP A 292 -8.41 -24.01 33.10
C ASP A 292 -8.11 -23.39 34.47
N THR A 293 -9.14 -22.87 35.11
CA THR A 293 -9.05 -22.19 36.41
C THR A 293 -9.57 -23.04 37.57
N SER A 294 -9.99 -24.28 37.32
CA SER A 294 -10.57 -25.20 38.32
C SER A 294 -9.70 -25.43 39.55
N HIS A 295 -8.39 -25.29 39.41
CA HIS A 295 -7.41 -25.46 40.48
C HIS A 295 -6.74 -24.16 40.92
N SER A 296 -7.20 -23.00 40.44
CA SER A 296 -6.61 -21.70 40.79
C SER A 296 -7.22 -21.17 42.10
N PRO A 297 -6.41 -20.91 43.14
CA PRO A 297 -6.90 -20.26 44.36
C PRO A 297 -7.07 -18.74 44.20
N ILE A 298 -6.83 -18.19 43.00
CA ILE A 298 -6.81 -16.76 42.74
C ILE A 298 -8.25 -16.26 42.50
N PRO A 299 -8.71 -15.21 43.21
CA PRO A 299 -10.01 -14.61 42.96
C PRO A 299 -10.15 -14.12 41.52
N TRP A 300 -11.34 -14.31 40.94
CA TRP A 300 -11.60 -14.07 39.52
C TRP A 300 -11.20 -12.68 39.03
N PHE A 301 -11.58 -11.63 39.75
CA PHE A 301 -11.27 -10.24 39.36
C PHE A 301 -9.75 -9.97 39.30
N VAL A 302 -8.97 -10.67 40.11
CA VAL A 302 -7.50 -10.58 40.10
C VAL A 302 -6.96 -11.27 38.86
N LEU A 303 -7.52 -12.43 38.50
CA LEU A 303 -7.12 -13.17 37.31
C LEU A 303 -7.42 -12.39 36.03
N GLU A 304 -8.61 -11.78 35.93
CA GLU A 304 -8.97 -10.89 34.81
C GLU A 304 -8.01 -9.70 34.70
N TYR A 305 -7.73 -9.03 35.82
CA TYR A 305 -6.80 -7.90 35.85
C TYR A 305 -5.38 -8.29 35.42
N VAL A 306 -4.87 -9.42 35.94
CA VAL A 306 -3.53 -9.90 35.60
C VAL A 306 -3.46 -10.27 34.13
N ILE A 307 -4.45 -11.00 33.60
CA ILE A 307 -4.42 -11.44 32.21
C ILE A 307 -4.57 -10.26 31.26
N SER A 308 -5.41 -9.27 31.54
CA SER A 308 -5.51 -8.09 30.66
C SER A 308 -4.17 -7.37 30.51
N LYS A 309 -3.42 -7.23 31.62
CA LYS A 309 -2.09 -6.61 31.62
C LYS A 309 -1.03 -7.49 30.96
N VAL A 310 -1.04 -8.79 31.23
CA VAL A 310 -0.08 -9.72 30.64
C VAL A 310 -0.29 -9.83 29.13
N THR A 311 -1.53 -9.99 28.66
CA THR A 311 -1.81 -10.20 27.24
C THR A 311 -1.57 -8.94 26.40
N ALA A 312 -1.92 -7.76 26.90
CA ALA A 312 -1.51 -6.50 26.25
C ALA A 312 0.03 -6.38 26.17
N LYS A 313 0.72 -6.77 27.24
CA LYS A 313 2.19 -6.73 27.25
C LYS A 313 2.82 -7.74 26.29
N ILE A 314 2.21 -8.90 26.06
CA ILE A 314 2.68 -9.89 25.08
C ILE A 314 2.75 -9.25 23.68
N PHE A 315 1.70 -8.55 23.24
CA PHE A 315 1.68 -7.92 21.93
C PHE A 315 2.67 -6.76 21.80
N SER A 316 2.81 -5.91 22.82
CA SER A 316 3.84 -4.88 22.84
C SER A 316 5.24 -5.49 22.71
N CYS A 317 5.55 -6.54 23.48
CA CYS A 317 6.85 -7.21 23.38
C CYS A 317 7.05 -7.91 22.02
N LEU A 318 6.00 -8.50 21.45
CA LEU A 318 6.02 -9.11 20.12
C LEU A 318 6.34 -8.05 19.06
N ALA A 319 5.66 -6.90 19.10
CA ALA A 319 5.89 -5.80 18.18
C ALA A 319 7.32 -5.25 18.30
N ASP A 320 7.84 -5.09 19.52
CA ASP A 320 9.21 -4.61 19.74
C ASP A 320 10.27 -5.62 19.28
N ALA A 321 10.04 -6.91 19.50
CA ALA A 321 10.92 -7.96 18.99
C ALA A 321 10.90 -8.01 17.45
N ALA A 322 9.73 -7.91 16.84
CA ALA A 322 9.58 -7.91 15.39
C ALA A 322 10.19 -6.67 14.74
N LYS A 323 10.01 -5.46 15.32
CA LYS A 323 10.67 -4.23 14.85
C LYS A 323 12.19 -4.35 14.86
N ARG A 324 12.77 -4.92 15.94
CA ARG A 324 14.21 -5.17 16.01
C ARG A 324 14.67 -6.18 14.95
N ALA A 325 13.85 -7.20 14.67
CA ALA A 325 14.16 -8.17 13.63
C ALA A 325 14.11 -7.55 12.22
N ASP A 326 13.10 -6.72 11.96
CA ASP A 326 12.84 -6.02 10.69
C ASP A 326 13.92 -4.96 10.37
N ALA A 327 14.44 -4.29 11.41
CA ALA A 327 15.57 -3.38 11.29
C ALA A 327 16.87 -4.06 10.79
N GLY A 328 16.88 -5.40 10.69
CA GLY A 328 18.00 -6.16 10.13
C GLY A 328 19.23 -6.20 11.02
N ASP A 329 19.07 -5.89 12.31
CA ASP A 329 20.14 -5.89 13.31
C ASP A 329 20.82 -7.27 13.36
N PRO A 330 22.10 -7.38 12.97
CA PRO A 330 22.81 -8.66 12.94
C PRO A 330 22.98 -9.28 14.33
N SER A 331 22.86 -8.50 15.41
CA SER A 331 22.92 -9.02 16.79
C SER A 331 21.58 -9.61 17.26
N ASN A 332 20.49 -9.36 16.54
CA ASN A 332 19.18 -9.88 16.90
C ASN A 332 19.03 -11.35 16.51
N ALA A 333 18.70 -12.20 17.50
CA ALA A 333 18.54 -13.63 17.30
C ALA A 333 17.45 -14.01 16.27
N HIS A 334 16.37 -13.23 16.15
CA HIS A 334 15.33 -13.47 15.14
C HIS A 334 15.82 -13.11 13.74
N THR A 335 16.58 -12.02 13.58
CA THR A 335 17.22 -11.69 12.30
C THR A 335 18.17 -12.82 11.87
N ALA A 336 18.95 -13.38 12.81
CA ALA A 336 19.79 -14.53 12.55
C ALA A 336 18.97 -15.77 12.15
N ALA A 337 17.85 -16.05 12.83
CA ALA A 337 16.95 -17.16 12.48
C ALA A 337 16.33 -17.01 11.07
N ILE A 338 15.91 -15.80 10.70
CA ILE A 338 15.38 -15.50 9.35
C ILE A 338 16.42 -15.81 8.27
N ARG A 339 17.67 -15.39 8.51
CA ARG A 339 18.79 -15.63 7.59
C ARG A 339 19.19 -17.10 7.52
N ALA A 340 19.09 -17.83 8.63
CA ALA A 340 19.48 -19.23 8.70
C ALA A 340 18.48 -20.15 7.98
N ASP A 341 17.18 -19.95 8.17
CA ASP A 341 16.13 -20.76 7.54
C ASP A 341 15.57 -20.09 6.28
N THR A 342 16.43 -19.94 5.26
CA THR A 342 16.06 -19.34 3.97
C THR A 342 14.93 -20.09 3.28
N SER A 343 14.91 -21.42 3.44
CA SER A 343 13.89 -22.30 2.87
C SER A 343 12.48 -21.92 3.33
N PHE A 344 12.33 -21.60 4.61
CA PHE A 344 11.05 -21.20 5.18
C PHE A 344 10.76 -19.73 4.92
N TYR A 345 11.64 -18.83 5.35
CA TYR A 345 11.32 -17.40 5.37
C TYR A 345 11.35 -16.76 3.98
N HIS A 346 12.36 -17.09 3.18
CA HIS A 346 12.59 -16.45 1.88
C HIS A 346 11.92 -17.20 0.74
N SER A 347 11.98 -18.53 0.72
CA SER A 347 11.44 -19.32 -0.38
C SER A 347 9.96 -19.68 -0.20
N TRP A 348 9.47 -19.77 1.04
CA TRP A 348 8.11 -20.23 1.30
C TRP A 348 7.17 -19.12 1.80
N LEU A 349 7.49 -18.45 2.91
CA LEU A 349 6.59 -17.51 3.60
C LEU A 349 6.47 -16.16 2.86
N ARG A 350 7.61 -15.52 2.59
CA ARG A 350 7.64 -14.19 1.97
C ARG A 350 6.89 -14.12 0.63
N PRO A 351 7.12 -15.02 -0.36
CA PRO A 351 6.44 -14.92 -1.65
C PRO A 351 4.93 -15.07 -1.55
N ARG A 352 4.43 -15.83 -0.56
CA ARG A 352 2.99 -16.01 -0.32
C ARG A 352 2.35 -14.74 0.24
N ILE A 353 2.99 -14.14 1.25
CA ILE A 353 2.53 -12.86 1.82
C ILE A 353 2.53 -11.77 0.74
N GLU A 354 3.61 -11.65 -0.04
CA GLU A 354 3.72 -10.65 -1.11
C GLU A 354 2.65 -10.86 -2.20
N ARG A 355 2.39 -12.11 -2.60
CA ARG A 355 1.33 -12.45 -3.56
C ARG A 355 -0.05 -12.07 -3.04
N PHE A 356 -0.34 -12.41 -1.78
CA PHE A 356 -1.59 -12.06 -1.12
C PHE A 356 -1.79 -10.54 -1.05
N LEU A 357 -0.80 -9.79 -0.55
CA LEU A 357 -0.88 -8.34 -0.45
C LEU A 357 -1.04 -7.67 -1.82
N THR A 358 -0.38 -8.20 -2.85
CA THR A 358 -0.54 -7.73 -4.23
C THR A 358 -1.95 -7.97 -4.76
N ALA A 359 -2.52 -9.15 -4.55
CA ALA A 359 -3.88 -9.48 -4.96
C ALA A 359 -4.93 -8.64 -4.22
N ARG A 360 -4.82 -8.54 -2.88
CA ARG A 360 -5.69 -7.71 -2.05
C ARG A 360 -5.67 -6.25 -2.49
N TRP A 361 -4.48 -5.72 -2.77
CA TRP A 361 -4.31 -4.35 -3.25
C TRP A 361 -4.95 -4.16 -4.63
N ARG A 362 -4.77 -5.09 -5.58
CA ARG A 362 -5.44 -5.05 -6.89
C ARG A 362 -6.96 -5.05 -6.76
N SER A 363 -7.52 -5.88 -5.88
CA SER A 363 -8.98 -5.93 -5.65
C SER A 363 -9.49 -4.64 -5.01
N ALA A 364 -8.80 -4.11 -4.00
CA ALA A 364 -9.14 -2.83 -3.38
C ALA A 364 -9.03 -1.67 -4.37
N MET A 365 -8.02 -1.71 -5.25
CA MET A 365 -7.88 -0.75 -6.34
C MET A 365 -8.99 -0.90 -7.38
N ALA A 366 -9.33 -2.10 -7.83
CA ALA A 366 -10.43 -2.28 -8.78
C ALA A 366 -11.76 -1.76 -8.22
N ALA A 367 -11.99 -1.97 -6.91
CA ALA A 367 -13.16 -1.44 -6.21
C ALA A 367 -13.15 0.10 -6.07
N ASN A 368 -11.97 0.71 -5.91
CA ASN A 368 -11.80 2.14 -5.65
C ASN A 368 -11.28 2.97 -6.85
N ALA A 369 -10.95 2.35 -7.98
CA ALA A 369 -10.32 3.00 -9.14
C ALA A 369 -11.20 4.11 -9.71
N SER A 370 -12.52 3.89 -9.69
CA SER A 370 -13.52 4.88 -10.09
C SER A 370 -13.61 6.08 -9.14
N ALA A 371 -13.09 5.98 -7.91
CA ALA A 371 -13.13 7.02 -6.89
C ALA A 371 -11.78 7.72 -6.65
N MET A 372 -10.65 7.10 -7.01
CA MET A 372 -9.31 7.64 -6.72
C MET A 372 -8.63 8.33 -7.90
N LEU A 373 -8.92 7.94 -9.14
CA LEU A 373 -8.30 8.57 -10.28
C LEU A 373 -8.97 9.91 -10.60
N PRO A 374 -8.21 10.96 -10.98
CA PRO A 374 -8.78 12.22 -11.42
C PRO A 374 -9.73 12.02 -12.62
N PRO A 375 -10.77 12.88 -12.79
CA PRO A 375 -11.73 12.76 -13.89
C PRO A 375 -11.12 12.65 -15.29
N THR A 376 -9.93 13.23 -15.51
CA THR A 376 -9.19 13.06 -16.77
C THR A 376 -8.97 11.60 -17.15
N PHE A 377 -8.73 10.70 -16.19
CA PHE A 377 -8.39 9.30 -16.43
C PHE A 377 -9.60 8.39 -16.68
N THR A 378 -10.82 8.85 -16.44
CA THR A 378 -12.03 8.07 -16.73
C THR A 378 -12.45 8.19 -18.20
N ARG A 379 -11.87 9.14 -18.93
CA ARG A 379 -12.19 9.46 -20.33
C ARG A 379 -11.85 8.33 -21.30
N SER A 380 -12.65 8.18 -22.35
CA SER A 380 -12.56 7.05 -23.31
C SER A 380 -11.27 7.06 -24.14
N ASN A 381 -10.68 8.24 -24.31
CA ASN A 381 -9.41 8.48 -25.00
C ASN A 381 -8.17 8.27 -24.11
N VAL A 382 -8.34 7.84 -22.85
CA VAL A 382 -7.26 7.41 -21.96
C VAL A 382 -7.21 5.89 -21.91
N SER A 383 -6.11 5.34 -22.41
CA SER A 383 -5.87 3.91 -22.54
C SER A 383 -5.71 3.19 -21.19
N GLU A 384 -6.01 1.90 -21.16
CA GLU A 384 -5.85 1.08 -19.95
C GLU A 384 -4.41 1.06 -19.40
N PRO A 385 -3.34 0.99 -20.23
CA PRO A 385 -1.96 1.14 -19.74
C PRO A 385 -1.71 2.47 -19.01
N GLU A 386 -2.27 3.59 -19.50
CA GLU A 386 -2.15 4.90 -18.84
C GLU A 386 -2.86 4.89 -17.48
N ARG A 387 -4.07 4.32 -17.38
CA ARG A 387 -4.78 4.20 -16.10
C ARG A 387 -4.02 3.33 -15.11
N ASN A 388 -3.48 2.20 -15.57
CA ASN A 388 -2.71 1.27 -14.74
C ASN A 388 -1.42 1.90 -14.22
N GLU A 389 -0.67 2.61 -15.06
CA GLU A 389 0.56 3.27 -14.64
C GLU A 389 0.27 4.45 -13.70
N ALA A 390 -0.80 5.22 -13.94
CA ALA A 390 -1.23 6.27 -13.02
C ALA A 390 -1.55 5.72 -11.63
N MET A 391 -2.21 4.57 -11.56
CA MET A 391 -2.52 3.89 -10.29
C MET A 391 -1.27 3.39 -9.57
N LEU A 392 -0.30 2.84 -10.31
CA LEU A 392 1.00 2.48 -9.76
C LEU A 392 1.72 3.70 -9.20
N LEU A 393 1.73 4.81 -9.94
CA LEU A 393 2.35 6.07 -9.50
C LEU A 393 1.64 6.65 -8.27
N TRP A 394 0.31 6.59 -8.21
CA TRP A 394 -0.48 7.02 -7.05
C TRP A 394 -0.19 6.19 -5.79
N LYS A 395 0.15 4.90 -5.97
CA LYS A 395 0.58 4.03 -4.86
C LYS A 395 1.93 4.44 -4.31
N GLU A 396 2.87 4.72 -5.21
CA GLU A 396 4.25 5.01 -4.86
C GLU A 396 4.38 6.43 -4.29
N GLU A 397 3.67 7.40 -4.86
CA GLU A 397 3.81 8.82 -4.56
C GLU A 397 2.45 9.54 -4.42
N PRO A 398 1.58 9.16 -3.45
CA PRO A 398 0.22 9.66 -3.35
C PRO A 398 0.14 11.19 -3.20
N GLU A 399 1.07 11.80 -2.46
CA GLU A 399 1.09 13.24 -2.24
C GLU A 399 1.45 14.04 -3.51
N LEU A 400 2.38 13.53 -4.32
CA LEU A 400 2.76 14.17 -5.58
C LEU A 400 1.66 14.05 -6.62
N CYS A 401 1.04 12.86 -6.69
CA CYS A 401 -0.08 12.63 -7.58
C CYS A 401 -1.30 13.48 -7.19
N ALA A 402 -1.60 13.62 -5.90
CA ALA A 402 -2.65 14.52 -5.42
C ALA A 402 -2.38 15.98 -5.82
N ALA A 403 -1.15 16.47 -5.66
CA ALA A 403 -0.80 17.83 -6.06
C ALA A 403 -0.99 18.11 -7.56
N LEU A 404 -0.73 17.12 -8.43
CA LEU A 404 -0.97 17.27 -9.88
C LEU A 404 -2.40 16.94 -10.30
N ALA A 405 -3.14 16.16 -9.51
CA ALA A 405 -4.54 15.83 -9.75
C ALA A 405 -5.45 17.06 -9.69
N GLU A 406 -5.11 18.02 -8.82
CA GLU A 406 -5.83 19.30 -8.70
C GLU A 406 -5.65 20.18 -9.94
N VAL A 407 -4.58 19.96 -10.72
CA VAL A 407 -4.28 20.78 -11.89
C VAL A 407 -4.99 20.22 -13.11
N TYR A 408 -6.06 20.92 -13.51
CA TYR A 408 -6.89 20.59 -14.67
C TYR A 408 -7.39 19.14 -14.64
N ASP A 409 -7.98 18.74 -13.51
CA ASP A 409 -8.52 17.40 -13.26
C ASP A 409 -7.51 16.27 -13.51
N GLY A 410 -6.22 16.50 -13.28
CA GLY A 410 -5.15 15.50 -13.46
C GLY A 410 -4.57 15.41 -14.86
N LEU A 411 -4.81 16.40 -15.73
CA LEU A 411 -4.25 16.42 -17.09
C LEU A 411 -2.71 16.44 -17.09
N LEU A 412 -2.09 17.19 -16.19
CA LEU A 412 -0.63 17.19 -16.06
C LEU A 412 -0.09 15.83 -15.60
N LEU A 413 -0.79 15.17 -14.67
CA LEU A 413 -0.43 13.82 -14.24
C LEU A 413 -0.50 12.83 -15.41
N LEU A 414 -1.51 12.93 -16.26
CA LEU A 414 -1.63 12.12 -17.47
C LEU A 414 -0.45 12.35 -18.44
N GLY A 415 0.04 13.58 -18.57
CA GLY A 415 1.26 13.88 -19.34
C GLY A 415 2.49 13.13 -18.82
N VAL A 416 2.70 13.18 -17.51
CA VAL A 416 3.82 12.46 -16.87
C VAL A 416 3.71 10.95 -17.07
N VAL A 417 2.52 10.39 -16.90
CA VAL A 417 2.23 8.97 -17.13
C VAL A 417 2.59 8.54 -18.56
N ARG A 418 2.27 9.36 -19.56
CA ARG A 418 2.62 9.08 -20.96
C ARG A 418 4.12 9.06 -21.20
N GLU A 419 4.86 9.98 -20.58
CA GLU A 419 6.31 9.99 -20.69
C GLU A 419 6.93 8.73 -20.07
N ILE A 420 6.43 8.29 -18.91
CA ILE A 420 6.81 7.02 -18.27
C ILE A 420 6.59 5.85 -19.21
N LEU A 421 5.39 5.75 -19.81
CA LEU A 421 5.05 4.66 -20.73
C LEU A 421 5.88 4.68 -22.01
N SER A 422 6.27 5.86 -22.49
CA SER A 422 7.16 5.98 -23.65
C SER A 422 8.61 5.59 -23.35
N THR A 423 9.01 5.55 -22.06
CA THR A 423 10.36 5.20 -21.61
C THR A 423 10.38 4.29 -20.37
N PRO A 424 9.96 3.01 -20.49
CA PRO A 424 9.69 2.13 -19.35
C PRO A 424 10.88 1.91 -18.40
N TRP A 425 12.10 1.96 -18.94
CA TRP A 425 13.35 1.67 -18.21
C TRP A 425 13.77 2.76 -17.21
N LYS A 426 13.04 3.88 -17.13
CA LYS A 426 13.42 5.07 -16.34
C LYS A 426 12.42 5.43 -15.24
N LYS A 427 11.57 4.51 -14.79
CA LYS A 427 10.52 4.80 -13.79
C LYS A 427 11.02 5.57 -12.57
N GLY A 428 12.15 5.16 -11.97
CA GLY A 428 12.75 5.87 -10.83
C GLY A 428 13.18 7.31 -11.16
N ALA A 429 13.73 7.55 -12.35
CA ALA A 429 14.08 8.89 -12.81
C ALA A 429 12.82 9.75 -13.07
N MET A 430 11.73 9.15 -13.55
CA MET A 430 10.47 9.86 -13.77
C MET A 430 9.75 10.24 -12.47
N VAL A 431 9.83 9.41 -11.43
CA VAL A 431 9.38 9.79 -10.08
C VAL A 431 10.17 10.99 -9.56
N GLN A 432 11.48 11.03 -9.81
CA GLN A 432 12.30 12.19 -9.48
C GLN A 432 11.89 13.43 -10.29
N THR A 433 11.63 13.29 -11.60
CA THR A 433 11.07 14.37 -12.43
C THR A 433 9.74 14.88 -11.85
N LEU A 434 8.85 13.98 -11.39
CA LEU A 434 7.58 14.35 -10.78
C LEU A 434 7.77 15.25 -9.54
N ARG A 435 8.69 14.87 -8.64
CA ARG A 435 9.07 15.69 -7.49
C ARG A 435 9.58 17.07 -7.92
N GLU A 436 10.45 17.09 -8.92
CA GLU A 436 11.01 18.33 -9.46
C GLU A 436 9.97 19.20 -10.17
N ILE A 437 8.92 18.62 -10.76
CA ILE A 437 7.80 19.37 -11.33
C ILE A 437 6.98 19.99 -10.20
N VAL A 438 6.58 19.22 -9.19
CA VAL A 438 5.78 19.72 -8.06
C VAL A 438 6.53 20.81 -7.30
N ALA A 439 7.81 20.58 -6.98
CA ALA A 439 8.66 21.57 -6.31
C ALA A 439 8.82 22.84 -7.13
N TRP A 440 9.07 22.71 -8.45
CA TRP A 440 9.17 23.85 -9.35
C TRP A 440 7.86 24.65 -9.42
N ARG A 441 6.69 23.98 -9.54
CA ARG A 441 5.40 24.67 -9.60
C ARG A 441 5.12 25.49 -8.33
N ARG A 442 5.52 24.97 -7.16
CA ARG A 442 5.44 25.71 -5.88
C ARG A 442 6.37 26.93 -5.90
N ALA A 443 7.60 26.76 -6.36
CA ALA A 443 8.59 27.83 -6.39
C ALA A 443 8.26 28.96 -7.39
N THR A 444 7.62 28.64 -8.51
CA THR A 444 7.27 29.61 -9.56
C THR A 444 5.84 30.14 -9.46
N GLY A 445 5.03 29.64 -8.51
CA GLY A 445 3.61 29.97 -8.43
C GLY A 445 2.79 29.43 -9.61
N ALA A 446 3.28 28.43 -10.34
CA ALA A 446 2.62 27.92 -11.54
C ALA A 446 1.23 27.32 -11.28
N PHE A 447 0.93 26.91 -10.04
CA PHE A 447 -0.42 26.49 -9.63
C PHE A 447 -1.47 27.59 -9.79
N GLU A 448 -1.07 28.85 -9.64
CA GLU A 448 -1.98 30.01 -9.58
C GLU A 448 -1.78 30.97 -10.76
N ILE A 449 -0.63 30.90 -11.43
CA ILE A 449 -0.21 31.86 -12.46
C ILE A 449 -1.21 31.98 -13.62
N GLY A 450 -1.88 30.89 -14.00
CA GLY A 450 -2.87 30.94 -15.07
C GLY A 450 -4.10 31.78 -14.70
N ALA A 451 -4.46 31.87 -13.42
CA ALA A 451 -5.63 32.63 -12.96
C ALA A 451 -5.30 34.11 -12.72
N SER A 452 -4.01 34.46 -12.66
CA SER A 452 -3.56 35.81 -12.35
C SER A 452 -3.20 36.58 -13.63
N PRO A 453 -3.57 37.87 -13.74
CA PRO A 453 -3.05 38.71 -14.80
C PRO A 453 -1.53 38.85 -14.68
N LEU A 454 -0.84 38.94 -15.81
CA LEU A 454 0.60 39.23 -15.78
C LEU A 454 0.81 40.69 -15.38
N PRO A 455 1.88 41.00 -14.63
CA PRO A 455 2.31 42.37 -14.43
C PRO A 455 2.46 43.08 -15.79
N THR A 456 2.00 44.34 -15.90
CA THR A 456 2.00 45.11 -17.17
C THR A 456 3.36 45.11 -17.87
N ARG A 457 4.45 45.17 -17.09
CA ARG A 457 5.83 45.08 -17.58
C ARG A 457 6.12 43.77 -18.31
N LEU A 458 5.62 42.65 -17.80
CA LEU A 458 5.80 41.32 -18.38
C LEU A 458 4.83 41.07 -19.54
N ALA A 459 3.61 41.61 -19.48
CA ALA A 459 2.64 41.56 -20.58
C ALA A 459 3.23 42.14 -21.88
N ALA A 460 3.95 43.27 -21.79
CA ALA A 460 4.63 43.89 -22.93
C ALA A 460 5.75 43.03 -23.55
N THR A 461 6.21 41.99 -22.85
CA THR A 461 7.28 41.09 -23.30
C THR A 461 6.78 39.72 -23.73
N GLN A 462 5.47 39.54 -23.89
CA GLN A 462 4.92 38.25 -24.25
C GLN A 462 5.21 37.90 -25.71
N VAL A 463 5.41 36.60 -25.92
CA VAL A 463 5.38 36.04 -27.25
C VAL A 463 3.93 35.81 -27.65
N LYS A 464 3.48 36.51 -28.69
CA LYS A 464 2.20 36.27 -29.34
C LYS A 464 2.16 34.84 -29.88
N SER A 465 1.24 34.06 -29.34
CA SER A 465 0.94 32.69 -29.76
C SER A 465 -0.55 32.46 -29.61
N TYR A 466 -1.08 31.55 -30.41
CA TYR A 466 -2.53 31.35 -30.56
C TYR A 466 -2.86 29.88 -30.77
N ILE A 467 -4.09 29.51 -30.48
CA ILE A 467 -4.69 28.26 -30.93
C ILE A 467 -5.64 28.60 -32.07
N TYR A 468 -5.42 28.02 -33.26
CA TYR A 468 -6.22 28.32 -34.45
C TYR A 468 -7.28 27.27 -34.73
N GLY A 469 -6.98 26.00 -34.51
CA GLY A 469 -7.87 24.90 -34.86
C GLY A 469 -7.57 23.65 -34.05
N LEU A 470 -8.21 22.55 -34.46
CA LEU A 470 -7.97 21.22 -33.92
C LEU A 470 -7.43 20.31 -35.03
N THR A 471 -6.62 19.32 -34.67
CA THR A 471 -6.28 18.21 -35.58
C THR A 471 -7.52 17.38 -35.92
N GLU A 472 -7.43 16.48 -36.90
CA GLU A 472 -8.51 15.53 -37.21
C GLU A 472 -8.94 14.72 -35.98
N GLY A 473 -7.99 14.35 -35.12
CA GLY A 473 -8.23 13.65 -33.85
C GLY A 473 -8.66 14.56 -32.69
N GLY A 474 -8.80 15.87 -32.90
CA GLY A 474 -9.30 16.83 -31.91
C GLY A 474 -8.26 17.45 -30.98
N CYS A 475 -6.95 17.31 -31.26
CA CYS A 475 -5.91 17.97 -30.47
C CYS A 475 -5.82 19.46 -30.83
N PRO A 476 -5.73 20.39 -29.86
CA PRO A 476 -5.49 21.80 -30.17
C PRO A 476 -4.20 22.03 -30.94
N VAL A 477 -4.23 22.92 -31.93
CA VAL A 477 -3.08 23.33 -32.72
C VAL A 477 -2.62 24.72 -32.27
N ALA A 478 -1.57 24.75 -31.46
CA ALA A 478 -0.93 25.97 -31.00
C ALA A 478 0.12 26.43 -32.02
N VAL A 479 0.06 27.70 -32.43
CA VAL A 479 0.97 28.30 -33.41
C VAL A 479 1.78 29.40 -32.74
N LEU A 480 3.10 29.34 -32.95
CA LEU A 480 4.11 30.26 -32.44
C LEU A 480 4.96 30.75 -33.61
N THR A 481 5.13 32.05 -33.81
CA THR A 481 6.07 32.58 -34.80
C THR A 481 7.39 32.95 -34.13
N VAL A 482 8.51 32.62 -34.78
CA VAL A 482 9.85 32.96 -34.28
C VAL A 482 10.07 34.47 -34.28
N LYS A 483 9.47 35.19 -35.23
CA LYS A 483 9.47 36.66 -35.23
C LYS A 483 8.86 37.23 -33.94
N SER A 484 7.75 36.67 -33.48
CA SER A 484 7.13 37.07 -32.21
C SER A 484 8.04 36.78 -31.00
N VAL A 485 8.78 35.67 -31.03
CA VAL A 485 9.79 35.36 -29.99
C VAL A 485 10.91 36.39 -30.00
N GLU A 486 11.40 36.76 -31.19
CA GLU A 486 12.45 37.76 -31.38
C GLU A 486 12.03 39.13 -30.84
N ASP A 487 10.85 39.60 -31.23
CA ASP A 487 10.31 40.90 -30.82
C ASP A 487 10.09 40.97 -29.30
N ALA A 488 9.64 39.86 -28.70
CA ALA A 488 9.51 39.72 -27.25
C ALA A 488 10.88 39.82 -26.54
N MET A 489 11.91 39.10 -27.02
CA MET A 489 13.25 39.12 -26.44
C MET A 489 13.95 40.49 -26.61
N LEU A 490 13.76 41.15 -27.76
CA LEU A 490 14.22 42.53 -27.97
C LEU A 490 13.56 43.49 -26.98
N THR A 491 12.27 43.30 -26.72
CA THR A 491 11.53 44.10 -25.74
C THR A 491 11.99 43.82 -24.31
N CYS A 492 12.26 42.56 -23.95
CA CYS A 492 12.90 42.21 -22.68
C CYS A 492 14.23 42.95 -22.48
N ALA A 493 15.09 42.93 -23.51
CA ALA A 493 16.39 43.57 -23.46
C ALA A 493 16.29 45.10 -23.30
N ARG A 494 15.30 45.74 -23.94
CA ARG A 494 15.03 47.18 -23.77
C ARG A 494 14.50 47.52 -22.38
N MET A 495 13.69 46.64 -21.80
CA MET A 495 13.01 46.85 -20.52
C MET A 495 13.77 46.28 -19.33
N ASN A 496 15.01 45.80 -19.52
CA ASN A 496 15.82 45.10 -18.51
C ASN A 496 15.08 43.93 -17.83
N VAL A 497 14.22 43.21 -18.58
CA VAL A 497 13.55 42.00 -18.08
C VAL A 497 14.54 40.85 -18.15
N THR A 498 14.73 40.17 -17.03
CA THR A 498 15.65 39.04 -16.89
C THR A 498 15.13 37.79 -17.61
N PRO A 499 16.00 36.81 -17.93
CA PRO A 499 15.55 35.53 -18.48
C PRO A 499 14.53 34.78 -17.62
N ASP A 500 14.65 34.87 -16.29
CA ASP A 500 13.71 34.21 -15.36
C ASP A 500 12.35 34.91 -15.33
N GLU A 501 12.32 36.24 -15.33
CA GLU A 501 11.09 37.01 -15.48
C GLU A 501 10.43 36.72 -16.85
N PHE A 502 11.21 36.63 -17.93
CA PHE A 502 10.70 36.25 -19.24
C PHE A 502 10.12 34.82 -19.23
N ALA A 503 10.77 33.89 -18.51
CA ALA A 503 10.25 32.53 -18.37
C ALA A 503 8.87 32.51 -17.70
N GLN A 504 8.55 33.43 -16.79
CA GLN A 504 7.20 33.55 -16.21
C GLN A 504 6.13 33.82 -17.27
N THR A 505 6.43 34.64 -18.30
CA THR A 505 5.49 34.86 -19.42
C THR A 505 5.23 33.57 -20.21
N ARG A 506 6.23 32.69 -20.30
CA ARG A 506 6.13 31.40 -21.00
C ARG A 506 5.40 30.37 -20.17
N ILE A 507 5.61 30.33 -18.85
CA ILE A 507 4.83 29.51 -17.93
C ILE A 507 3.35 29.90 -18.04
N TRP A 508 3.03 31.19 -18.01
CA TRP A 508 1.67 31.70 -18.17
C TRP A 508 1.03 31.23 -19.49
N ALA A 509 1.77 31.32 -20.61
CA ALA A 509 1.30 30.84 -21.91
C ALA A 509 1.09 29.31 -21.95
N CYS A 510 1.99 28.54 -21.32
CA CYS A 510 1.86 27.10 -21.20
C CYS A 510 0.63 26.71 -20.37
N GLU A 511 0.36 27.38 -19.25
CA GLU A 511 -0.86 27.15 -18.47
C GLU A 511 -2.14 27.41 -19.28
N HIS A 512 -2.16 28.47 -20.10
CA HIS A 512 -3.28 28.74 -21.00
C HIS A 512 -3.43 27.68 -22.10
N SER A 513 -2.31 27.16 -22.61
CA SER A 513 -2.33 26.03 -23.54
C SER A 513 -2.91 24.77 -22.87
N VAL A 514 -2.50 24.46 -21.64
CA VAL A 514 -3.03 23.31 -20.89
C VAL A 514 -4.53 23.46 -20.62
N ARG A 515 -5.02 24.67 -20.36
CA ARG A 515 -6.48 24.94 -20.26
C ARG A 515 -7.23 24.61 -21.54
N ALA A 516 -6.69 25.00 -22.69
CA ALA A 516 -7.31 24.67 -23.97
C ALA A 516 -7.33 23.16 -24.22
N ILE A 517 -6.21 22.48 -23.92
CA ILE A 517 -6.11 21.02 -23.99
C ILE A 517 -7.15 20.37 -23.08
N HIS A 518 -7.27 20.84 -21.84
CA HIS A 518 -8.27 20.36 -20.88
C HIS A 518 -9.69 20.57 -21.39
N ALA A 519 -10.03 21.76 -21.89
CA ALA A 519 -11.34 22.05 -22.45
C ALA A 519 -11.71 21.10 -23.62
N THR A 520 -10.76 20.81 -24.52
CA THR A 520 -10.99 19.81 -25.59
C THR A 520 -11.14 18.40 -25.05
N HIS A 521 -10.31 18.01 -24.07
CA HIS A 521 -10.32 16.68 -23.46
C HIS A 521 -11.62 16.40 -22.69
N GLN A 522 -12.19 17.42 -22.03
CA GLN A 522 -13.47 17.33 -21.33
C GLN A 522 -14.66 17.07 -22.28
N GLN A 523 -14.51 17.40 -23.56
CA GLN A 523 -15.47 17.12 -24.62
C GLN A 523 -15.22 15.77 -25.32
N ASP A 524 -14.35 14.92 -24.77
CA ASP A 524 -13.87 13.68 -25.38
C ASP A 524 -13.27 13.89 -26.79
N LYS A 525 -12.69 15.08 -27.03
CA LYS A 525 -11.94 15.41 -28.23
C LYS A 525 -10.44 15.44 -27.93
N GLY A 526 -9.63 15.01 -28.89
CA GLY A 526 -8.19 14.85 -28.66
C GLY A 526 -7.92 13.72 -27.69
N ASN A 527 -6.71 13.72 -27.12
CA ASN A 527 -6.33 12.79 -26.06
C ASN A 527 -5.76 13.53 -24.84
N GLY A 528 -5.95 14.84 -24.71
CA GLY A 528 -5.30 15.62 -23.66
C GLY A 528 -3.84 15.96 -24.00
N GLN A 529 -3.51 16.12 -25.28
CA GLN A 529 -2.25 16.67 -25.79
C GLN A 529 -2.54 17.75 -26.83
N SER A 530 -1.54 18.57 -27.18
CA SER A 530 -1.59 19.53 -28.28
C SER A 530 -0.58 19.22 -29.39
N VAL A 531 -0.79 19.81 -30.56
CA VAL A 531 0.21 19.96 -31.60
C VAL A 531 0.76 21.39 -31.54
N LEU A 532 2.09 21.53 -31.56
CA LEU A 532 2.76 22.82 -31.61
C LEU A 532 3.34 23.06 -33.00
N VAL A 533 3.02 24.20 -33.62
CA VAL A 533 3.61 24.66 -34.88
C VAL A 533 4.49 25.86 -34.57
N ILE A 534 5.77 25.75 -34.88
CA ILE A 534 6.77 26.82 -34.75
C ILE A 534 7.16 27.28 -36.14
N ASP A 535 6.75 28.50 -36.47
CA ASP A 535 6.97 29.10 -37.76
C ASP A 535 8.18 30.03 -37.77
N PHE A 536 9.17 29.70 -38.60
CA PHE A 536 10.42 30.45 -38.74
C PHE A 536 10.36 31.53 -39.83
N GLU A 537 9.20 31.73 -40.48
CA GLU A 537 9.04 32.82 -41.44
C GLU A 537 9.34 34.18 -40.79
N SER A 538 10.05 35.03 -41.53
CA SER A 538 10.43 36.38 -41.12
C SER A 538 11.32 36.46 -39.87
N SER A 539 11.98 35.36 -39.49
CA SER A 539 13.04 35.37 -38.47
C SER A 539 14.25 36.14 -38.99
N GLU A 540 14.64 37.23 -38.31
CA GLU A 540 15.79 38.08 -38.68
C GLU A 540 17.03 37.82 -37.81
N PHE A 541 16.97 36.83 -36.91
CA PHE A 541 18.07 36.43 -36.03
C PHE A 541 19.42 36.33 -36.76
N GLY A 542 20.28 37.32 -36.58
CA GLY A 542 21.69 37.25 -36.94
C GLY A 542 22.49 36.43 -35.92
N PRO A 543 23.68 35.92 -36.29
CA PRO A 543 24.54 35.13 -35.39
C PRO A 543 24.83 35.80 -34.04
N LEU A 544 25.01 37.13 -34.03
CA LEU A 544 25.25 37.92 -32.82
C LEU A 544 24.03 37.99 -31.90
N GLN A 545 22.82 38.05 -32.46
CA GLN A 545 21.58 38.05 -31.69
C GLN A 545 21.34 36.68 -31.05
N ILE A 546 21.64 35.58 -31.75
CA ILE A 546 21.49 34.22 -31.22
C ILE A 546 22.25 34.06 -29.89
N HIS A 547 23.51 34.51 -29.84
CA HIS A 547 24.30 34.45 -28.60
C HIS A 547 23.69 35.31 -27.49
N ARG A 548 23.27 36.55 -27.82
CA ARG A 548 22.64 37.47 -26.86
C ARG A 548 21.35 36.91 -26.24
N PHE A 549 20.56 36.20 -27.04
CA PHE A 549 19.24 35.72 -26.63
C PHE A 549 19.20 34.28 -26.14
N LEU A 550 20.32 33.55 -26.23
CA LEU A 550 20.43 32.17 -25.73
C LEU A 550 19.96 32.00 -24.27
N PRO A 551 20.24 32.91 -23.31
CA PRO A 551 19.73 32.80 -21.94
C PRO A 551 18.20 32.79 -21.86
N TYR A 552 17.53 33.66 -22.63
CA TYR A 552 16.06 33.74 -22.69
C TYR A 552 15.47 32.48 -23.33
N THR A 553 16.07 32.00 -24.42
CA THR A 553 15.66 30.76 -25.09
C THR A 553 15.81 29.56 -24.15
N LYS A 554 16.94 29.46 -23.44
CA LYS A 554 17.19 28.39 -22.47
C LYS A 554 16.14 28.41 -21.35
N ALA A 555 15.87 29.57 -20.76
CA ALA A 555 14.88 29.72 -19.70
C ALA A 555 13.46 29.33 -20.17
N ALA A 556 13.07 29.78 -21.36
CA ALA A 556 11.79 29.43 -21.98
C ALA A 556 11.66 27.92 -22.27
N VAL A 557 12.70 27.30 -22.84
CA VAL A 557 12.70 25.88 -23.20
C VAL A 557 12.69 24.99 -21.96
N ILE A 558 13.50 25.30 -20.94
CA ILE A 558 13.52 24.52 -19.69
C ILE A 558 12.17 24.64 -18.96
N GLY A 559 11.60 25.85 -18.89
CA GLY A 559 10.32 26.10 -18.25
C GLY A 559 9.15 25.40 -18.96
N ALA A 560 9.17 25.30 -20.28
CA ALA A 560 8.08 24.70 -21.06
C ALA A 560 8.26 23.19 -21.32
N ALA A 561 9.41 22.77 -21.88
CA ALA A 561 9.56 21.42 -22.41
C ALA A 561 9.72 20.35 -21.32
N ILE A 562 10.41 20.67 -20.22
CA ILE A 562 10.65 19.70 -19.14
C ILE A 562 9.45 19.65 -18.19
N LYS A 563 8.83 20.80 -17.88
CA LYS A 563 7.80 20.89 -16.83
C LYS A 563 6.39 20.59 -17.33
N TYR A 564 6.17 20.62 -18.65
CA TYR A 564 4.92 20.19 -19.31
C TYR A 564 5.17 18.95 -20.19
N ALA A 565 6.07 18.07 -19.75
CA ALA A 565 6.38 16.84 -20.46
C ALA A 565 5.11 16.01 -20.71
N GLY A 566 5.02 15.38 -21.87
CA GLY A 566 3.83 14.64 -22.28
C GLY A 566 2.64 15.47 -22.77
N MET A 567 2.66 16.81 -22.67
CA MET A 567 1.56 17.66 -23.17
C MET A 567 1.62 17.89 -24.68
N ALA A 568 2.81 17.88 -25.28
CA ALA A 568 2.95 17.95 -26.72
C ALA A 568 2.90 16.55 -27.35
N ARG A 569 2.03 16.37 -28.34
CA ARG A 569 1.95 15.17 -29.20
C ARG A 569 2.99 15.23 -30.30
N CYS A 570 3.07 16.36 -30.98
CA CYS A 570 3.97 16.61 -32.12
C CYS A 570 4.38 18.09 -32.13
N VAL A 571 5.58 18.38 -32.64
CA VAL A 571 6.09 19.74 -32.84
C VAL A 571 6.51 19.90 -34.28
N TYR A 572 5.77 20.68 -35.07
CA TYR A 572 6.15 21.02 -36.44
C TYR A 572 7.00 22.29 -36.45
N ILE A 573 8.15 22.21 -37.10
CA ILE A 573 9.01 23.35 -37.40
C ILE A 573 8.82 23.65 -38.88
N VAL A 574 8.26 24.82 -39.19
CA VAL A 574 7.93 25.18 -40.56
C VAL A 574 8.74 26.37 -41.04
N ARG A 575 9.01 26.36 -42.35
CA ARG A 575 9.77 27.40 -43.05
C ARG A 575 11.13 27.72 -42.40
N PRO A 576 11.95 26.71 -42.02
CA PRO A 576 13.24 26.97 -41.40
C PRO A 576 14.15 27.79 -42.33
N GLY A 577 14.74 28.85 -41.79
CA GLY A 577 15.73 29.66 -42.49
C GLY A 577 17.13 29.01 -42.50
N PRO A 578 18.11 29.59 -43.22
CA PRO A 578 19.47 29.06 -43.32
C PRO A 578 20.18 28.89 -41.97
N LEU A 579 19.85 29.73 -40.98
CA LEU A 579 20.44 29.68 -39.64
C LEU A 579 19.72 28.71 -38.69
N PHE A 580 18.65 28.04 -39.13
CA PHE A 580 17.89 27.11 -38.29
C PHE A 580 18.79 26.02 -37.69
N ALA A 581 19.65 25.40 -38.48
CA ALA A 581 20.52 24.32 -38.00
C ALA A 581 21.43 24.77 -36.85
N LEU A 582 21.93 26.00 -36.90
CA LEU A 582 22.76 26.60 -35.85
C LEU A 582 21.93 26.91 -34.59
N MET A 583 20.77 27.54 -34.75
CA MET A 583 19.88 27.81 -33.60
C MET A 583 19.43 26.50 -32.94
N TRP A 584 19.11 25.51 -33.75
CA TRP A 584 18.62 24.22 -33.30
C TRP A 584 19.68 23.45 -32.53
N SER A 585 20.95 23.48 -32.95
CA SER A 585 22.05 22.81 -32.24
C SER A 585 22.29 23.39 -30.84
N LEU A 586 21.91 24.65 -30.60
CA LEU A 586 21.99 25.30 -29.29
C LEU A 586 20.79 24.95 -28.39
N VAL A 587 19.63 24.67 -28.95
CA VAL A 587 18.41 24.37 -28.19
C VAL A 587 18.26 22.88 -27.90
N ILE A 588 18.64 22.02 -28.84
CA ILE A 588 18.48 20.57 -28.75
C ILE A 588 19.06 19.93 -27.48
N PRO A 589 20.18 20.41 -26.86
CA PRO A 589 20.72 19.80 -25.65
C PRO A 589 19.81 20.00 -24.43
N PHE A 590 18.88 20.96 -24.47
CA PHE A 590 17.94 21.26 -23.37
C PHE A 590 16.61 20.50 -23.49
N LEU A 591 16.40 19.76 -24.59
CA LEU A 591 15.17 19.00 -24.81
C LEU A 591 15.31 17.54 -24.37
N PRO A 592 14.33 16.99 -23.63
CA PRO A 592 14.27 15.56 -23.36
C PRO A 592 14.33 14.73 -24.65
N SER A 593 14.91 13.53 -24.60
CA SER A 593 14.99 12.61 -25.75
C SER A 593 13.63 12.36 -26.39
N GLU A 594 12.61 12.27 -25.54
CA GLU A 594 11.23 11.96 -25.87
C GLU A 594 10.58 13.12 -26.61
N THR A 595 10.88 14.37 -26.20
CA THR A 595 10.44 15.57 -26.93
C THR A 595 11.14 15.67 -28.28
N ARG A 596 12.43 15.33 -28.37
CA ARG A 596 13.19 15.35 -29.64
C ARG A 596 12.59 14.41 -30.69
N GLN A 597 12.08 13.26 -30.27
CA GLN A 597 11.42 12.29 -31.16
C GLN A 597 10.07 12.79 -31.71
N LYS A 598 9.46 13.80 -31.10
CA LYS A 598 8.17 14.38 -31.51
C LYS A 598 8.33 15.54 -32.50
N ILE A 599 9.55 15.97 -32.78
CA ILE A 599 9.81 17.13 -33.63
C ILE A 599 9.83 16.69 -35.10
N ARG A 600 9.19 17.48 -35.96
CA ARG A 600 9.09 17.29 -37.41
C ARG A 600 9.49 18.59 -38.08
N VAL A 601 10.49 18.55 -38.96
CA VAL A 601 10.94 19.73 -39.70
C VAL A 601 10.34 19.67 -41.10
N VAL A 602 9.49 20.65 -41.43
CA VAL A 602 8.85 20.79 -42.75
C VAL A 602 9.71 21.71 -43.61
N GLN A 603 10.05 21.26 -44.81
CA GLN A 603 10.89 22.03 -45.74
C GLN A 603 10.20 23.32 -46.19
N ARG A 604 11.00 24.34 -46.56
CA ARG A 604 10.57 25.73 -46.78
C ARG A 604 9.44 25.95 -47.81
N ASN A 605 9.18 24.98 -48.68
CA ASN A 605 8.12 25.03 -49.68
C ASN A 605 7.21 23.78 -49.67
N ALA A 606 7.38 22.90 -48.67
CA ALA A 606 6.52 21.74 -48.53
C ALA A 606 5.19 22.15 -47.88
N PRO A 607 4.05 21.60 -48.31
CA PRO A 607 2.80 21.81 -47.60
C PRO A 607 2.94 21.29 -46.16
N ILE A 608 2.52 22.11 -45.20
CA ILE A 608 2.43 21.70 -43.79
C ILE A 608 1.30 20.68 -43.57
N LEU A 609 0.32 20.64 -44.48
CA LEU A 609 -0.78 19.68 -44.43
C LEU A 609 -0.23 18.26 -44.43
N SER A 610 -0.61 17.54 -43.39
CA SER A 610 -0.23 16.16 -43.15
C SER A 610 -0.62 15.24 -44.32
N PRO A 611 0.23 14.30 -44.71
CA PRO A 611 -0.16 13.27 -45.68
C PRO A 611 -1.31 12.41 -45.12
N ALA A 612 -2.05 11.74 -46.01
CA ALA A 612 -3.29 11.06 -45.67
C ALA A 612 -3.13 9.92 -44.63
N ASP A 613 -1.93 9.36 -44.53
CA ASP A 613 -1.52 8.29 -43.63
C ASP A 613 -1.05 8.75 -42.24
N GLU A 614 -0.98 10.07 -41.98
CA GLU A 614 -0.58 10.58 -40.68
C GLU A 614 -1.66 10.28 -39.62
N PRO A 615 -1.28 9.88 -38.38
CA PRO A 615 -2.25 9.56 -37.34
C PRO A 615 -3.23 10.71 -37.08
N PRO A 616 -4.53 10.45 -36.84
CA PRO A 616 -5.54 11.50 -36.68
C PRO A 616 -5.16 12.55 -35.62
N LEU A 617 -4.56 12.13 -34.50
CA LEU A 617 -4.15 13.02 -33.41
C LEU A 617 -3.08 14.05 -33.82
N THR A 618 -2.31 13.81 -34.88
CA THR A 618 -1.28 14.71 -35.39
C THR A 618 -1.62 15.31 -36.76
N LYS A 619 -2.62 14.77 -37.45
CA LYS A 619 -2.99 15.16 -38.79
C LYS A 619 -3.58 16.57 -38.84
N LEU A 620 -2.85 17.48 -39.47
CA LEU A 620 -3.22 18.87 -39.70
C LEU A 620 -4.08 18.97 -40.97
N THR A 621 -5.29 19.50 -40.84
CA THR A 621 -6.22 19.80 -41.94
C THR A 621 -6.20 21.30 -42.26
N LYS A 622 -6.93 21.71 -43.31
CA LYS A 622 -7.10 23.14 -43.59
C LYS A 622 -7.76 23.88 -42.42
N ASP A 623 -8.73 23.26 -41.75
CA ASP A 623 -9.42 23.86 -40.61
C ASP A 623 -8.57 23.85 -39.32
N SER A 624 -7.43 23.17 -39.33
CA SER A 624 -6.49 23.15 -38.21
C SER A 624 -5.58 24.38 -38.16
N LEU A 625 -5.42 25.10 -39.28
CA LEU A 625 -4.32 26.04 -39.48
C LEU A 625 -4.81 27.43 -39.96
N PRO A 626 -4.06 28.50 -39.65
CA PRO A 626 -4.31 29.83 -40.19
C PRO A 626 -4.01 29.93 -41.70
N ALA A 627 -4.59 30.93 -42.35
CA ALA A 627 -4.42 31.18 -43.78
C ALA A 627 -2.95 31.45 -44.14
N PHE A 628 -2.18 32.15 -43.30
CA PHE A 628 -0.74 32.39 -43.54
C PHE A 628 0.13 31.10 -43.51
N LEU A 629 -0.39 30.00 -42.98
CA LEU A 629 0.22 28.65 -43.04
C LEU A 629 -0.46 27.74 -44.07
N GLY A 630 -1.28 28.29 -44.96
CA GLY A 630 -2.00 27.53 -45.99
C GLY A 630 -3.25 26.81 -45.49
N GLY A 631 -3.77 27.18 -44.31
CA GLY A 631 -5.04 26.70 -43.78
C GLY A 631 -6.25 27.52 -44.22
N ALA A 632 -7.40 27.26 -43.60
CA ALA A 632 -8.68 27.90 -43.86
C ALA A 632 -9.14 28.80 -42.70
N VAL A 633 -8.48 28.75 -41.54
CA VAL A 633 -8.81 29.61 -40.40
C VAL A 633 -8.34 31.04 -40.70
N PRO A 634 -9.21 32.07 -40.61
CA PRO A 634 -8.78 33.46 -40.78
C PRO A 634 -7.72 33.87 -39.74
N ASP A 635 -6.70 34.60 -40.18
CA ASP A 635 -5.56 34.99 -39.33
C ASP A 635 -5.98 35.88 -38.14
N ASP A 636 -7.07 36.62 -38.28
CA ASP A 636 -7.66 37.50 -37.27
C ASP A 636 -8.66 36.81 -36.32
N LYS A 637 -8.92 35.51 -36.52
CA LYS A 637 -9.91 34.74 -35.74
C LYS A 637 -9.32 33.46 -35.15
N PRO A 638 -8.29 33.56 -34.29
CA PRO A 638 -7.84 32.41 -33.51
C PRO A 638 -8.96 31.93 -32.57
N LEU A 639 -9.00 30.64 -32.27
CA LEU A 639 -9.89 30.08 -31.25
C LEU A 639 -9.55 30.61 -29.85
N MET A 640 -8.26 30.84 -29.58
CA MET A 640 -7.79 31.31 -28.28
C MET A 640 -6.43 32.00 -28.39
N SER A 641 -6.27 33.14 -27.72
CA SER A 641 -4.97 33.76 -27.46
C SER A 641 -4.22 33.03 -26.34
N LEU A 642 -2.93 32.73 -26.56
CA LEU A 642 -2.02 32.18 -25.55
C LEU A 642 -1.09 33.25 -24.96
N HIS A 643 -1.44 34.52 -25.14
CA HIS A 643 -0.82 35.68 -24.52
C HIS A 643 -1.90 36.51 -23.82
N TYR A 644 -1.47 37.40 -22.94
CA TYR A 644 -2.33 38.21 -22.09
C TYR A 644 -2.61 39.53 -22.80
N ASP A 645 -3.87 39.72 -23.19
CA ASP A 645 -4.36 40.99 -23.72
C ASP A 645 -4.91 41.80 -22.53
N PRO A 646 -4.28 42.95 -22.16
CA PRO A 646 -4.80 43.78 -21.08
C PRO A 646 -6.21 44.28 -21.41
N PRO A 647 -7.14 44.31 -20.45
CA PRO A 647 -8.54 44.67 -20.69
C PRO A 647 -8.72 46.11 -21.23
N ASP A 648 -7.73 46.99 -21.07
CA ASP A 648 -7.77 48.38 -21.55
C ASP A 648 -7.21 48.57 -22.98
N GLN A 649 -6.84 47.47 -23.66
CA GLN A 649 -6.29 47.49 -25.04
C GLN A 649 -7.08 46.65 -26.04
N ALA A 650 -8.18 46.02 -25.61
CA ALA A 650 -9.15 45.32 -26.46
C ALA A 650 -10.35 46.22 -26.75
#